data_AF-A0A6G6KF93-F1
#
_entry.id   AF-A0A6G6KF93-F1
#
_cell.length_a   1.000
_cell.length_b   1.000
_cell.length_c   1.000
_cell.angle_alpha   90.00
_cell.angle_beta   90.00
_cell.angle_gamma   90.00
#
_symmetry.space_group_name_H-M   'P 1'
#
loop_
_entity.id
_entity.type
_entity.pdbx_description
1 polymer ?
#
loop_
_entity_poly.entity_id
_entity_poly.type
_entity_poly.pdbx_seq_one_letter_code
_entity_poly.pdbx_strand_id
1 'polypeptide(L)'
;MMSLRSITGLIAVALLLSPPARAEYLFVPGANATPNSFQTPAIDFDGLIYEYSAWDIFYAPHTLANYPDIFAPYGGLPGANPGEWTPEQRSAANLNPQNAGYGTFPVGAGIFNPADPLAFWDTRNPTITQTGTNTTFIIGPDISGNIYSFQQKTSYVLANNPDYDQLGTVIFQFHTDGALVDFSKIKLVWNDGVNDHTIYATEAEYLREYRNTASGHWSASGGYSNRVAIQWDMTEAVDQFGDPITSYKIYWEAESSSMSFQKADLVTADTYDAGIPAGATWVGATGNWNQSGNWQMHSAVGTTLPQANGNIRFDNTSPAVLTINDGHHTVGEVIFESASNVTINSLSGYRLTSNTGVTTRDTATGNYTINSNFALGALNFFEINAGTVNMNGVISGAYGIVKSGDGTLVLGNNNTFTGFLGVQDGTIVVNGTNAYTGGTTVINGRLVLGADAGATGALGNSSSEIALGADAGLYAYIGGGQVLMAEIMLNGNRTLSRDIGLAAGDFGKRLGGMNATGGATFSGNIVFGTTSSNPDSADSAAGEVYLTAQNASDVVRFSGQLAGGSTSKRVIIDGEGTVAYTGVNKTYQNATLVKKGTLLIDSGVALTGNGNVTVDAGAKLKVNGTLGGTGQLAVSGTISGTGTVQRGFSIANGATISPGNSVGTLTVIGDLLFGGGGVFSWEMQNASGDEGTGWDLLTIEGKLNITATSANRFEVELVTLNLSGVQGIPTGFDPYELYDWTILTALDGIVGFSADKFSLDLASFVGPHSSNFSIGKLAHGDGSESLVLHYNPVAVPEPGRSMLLFFAAATALLRRRRRPSFSI
;
A
#
# COMPACT_ATOMS: atom_id res chain seq x y z
N MET A 1 -51.54 3.01 56.17
CA MET A 1 -51.61 2.21 57.42
C MET A 1 -50.21 1.63 57.64
N MET A 2 -49.39 2.28 58.47
CA MET A 2 -49.19 1.93 59.90
C MET A 2 -48.60 0.51 60.03
N SER A 3 -47.47 0.25 60.69
CA SER A 3 -46.87 0.92 61.86
C SER A 3 -45.51 0.23 62.15
N LEU A 4 -44.39 0.97 62.21
CA LEU A 4 -43.55 1.31 63.41
C LEU A 4 -42.83 0.09 64.07
N ARG A 5 -41.63 0.15 64.67
CA ARG A 5 -40.64 1.19 65.06
C ARG A 5 -39.40 0.44 65.60
N SER A 6 -38.18 0.75 65.16
CA SER A 6 -37.19 1.71 65.73
C SER A 6 -36.44 1.26 67.00
N ILE A 7 -35.11 1.36 66.95
CA ILE A 7 -34.16 1.98 67.91
C ILE A 7 -32.74 1.78 67.30
N THR A 8 -32.18 2.73 66.53
CA THR A 8 -31.31 3.90 66.86
C THR A 8 -29.93 3.59 67.46
N GLY A 9 -28.88 3.97 66.70
CA GLY A 9 -27.50 4.17 67.18
C GLY A 9 -26.52 4.52 66.04
N LEU A 10 -26.02 5.75 66.03
CA LEU A 10 -25.18 6.41 65.00
C LEU A 10 -23.84 5.72 64.65
N ILE A 11 -23.42 5.79 63.38
CA ILE A 11 -22.25 6.57 62.85
C ILE A 11 -22.11 6.30 61.34
N ALA A 12 -21.93 7.36 60.55
CA ALA A 12 -21.66 7.32 59.12
C ALA A 12 -20.16 7.06 58.83
N VAL A 13 -19.87 6.44 57.68
CA VAL A 13 -18.88 6.85 56.65
C VAL A 13 -18.43 5.62 55.82
N ALA A 14 -18.57 5.79 54.50
CA ALA A 14 -17.87 5.19 53.35
C ALA A 14 -17.15 3.83 53.44
N LEU A 15 -17.43 3.02 52.41
CA LEU A 15 -16.55 2.09 51.67
C LEU A 15 -15.27 1.59 52.37
N LEU A 16 -15.16 0.26 52.47
CA LEU A 16 -13.98 -0.52 52.04
C LEU A 16 -14.38 -2.00 52.02
N LEU A 17 -14.99 -2.44 50.92
CA LEU A 17 -15.01 -3.85 50.56
C LEU A 17 -13.59 -4.20 50.10
N SER A 18 -13.00 -5.17 50.80
CA SER A 18 -11.66 -5.70 50.57
C SER A 18 -11.45 -6.01 49.08
N PRO A 19 -10.35 -5.56 48.46
CA PRO A 19 -9.95 -6.08 47.16
C PRO A 19 -9.65 -7.59 47.26
N PRO A 20 -9.83 -8.37 46.18
CA PRO A 20 -9.29 -9.72 46.12
C PRO A 20 -7.78 -9.65 46.39
N ALA A 21 -7.27 -10.63 47.15
CA ALA A 21 -5.87 -10.70 47.52
C ALA A 21 -4.98 -10.52 46.28
N ARG A 22 -4.25 -9.40 46.27
CA ARG A 22 -3.13 -9.20 45.36
C ARG A 22 -2.08 -10.25 45.70
N ALA A 23 -1.44 -10.81 44.69
CA ALA A 23 -0.21 -11.57 44.89
C ALA A 23 0.74 -10.73 45.76
N GLU A 24 1.15 -11.30 46.89
CA GLU A 24 2.16 -10.72 47.75
C GLU A 24 3.45 -10.55 46.95
N TYR A 25 4.13 -9.43 47.19
CA TYR A 25 5.44 -9.14 46.58
C TYR A 25 6.40 -10.28 46.92
N LEU A 26 6.94 -10.95 45.90
CA LEU A 26 8.06 -11.87 46.08
C LEU A 26 9.33 -11.00 46.27
N PHE A 27 9.77 -10.97 47.53
CA PHE A 27 11.08 -10.58 48.06
C PHE A 27 11.36 -9.11 48.45
N VAL A 28 11.54 -8.97 49.77
CA VAL A 28 12.51 -8.09 50.44
C VAL A 28 13.90 -8.72 50.26
N PRO A 29 14.94 -8.00 49.78
CA PRO A 29 16.30 -8.51 49.79
C PRO A 29 16.78 -8.66 51.23
N GLY A 30 16.76 -9.89 51.74
CA GLY A 30 17.33 -10.29 53.02
C GLY A 30 18.40 -11.35 52.78
N ALA A 31 19.54 -11.15 53.43
CA ALA A 31 20.81 -11.86 53.23
C ALA A 31 20.73 -13.41 53.26
N ASN A 32 21.57 -14.02 52.41
CA ASN A 32 22.12 -15.40 52.42
C ASN A 32 21.63 -16.37 51.30
N ALA A 33 22.38 -16.36 50.18
CA ALA A 33 22.77 -17.40 49.20
C ALA A 33 21.91 -18.66 48.84
N THR A 34 21.73 -18.85 47.50
CA THR A 34 21.66 -20.05 46.60
C THR A 34 20.42 -20.99 46.60
N PRO A 35 19.75 -21.23 45.44
CA PRO A 35 20.23 -22.07 44.32
C PRO A 35 19.87 -21.63 42.85
N ASN A 36 19.91 -20.34 42.50
CA ASN A 36 19.63 -19.85 41.13
C ASN A 36 20.89 -19.22 40.49
N SER A 37 21.86 -20.05 40.08
CA SER A 37 23.12 -19.55 39.55
C SER A 37 22.99 -19.12 38.08
N PHE A 38 22.71 -17.84 37.85
CA PHE A 38 23.05 -17.20 36.58
C PHE A 38 24.57 -17.19 36.43
N GLN A 39 25.08 -17.72 35.32
CA GLN A 39 26.51 -17.71 35.02
C GLN A 39 26.82 -16.69 33.95
N THR A 40 27.71 -15.76 34.30
CA THR A 40 28.28 -14.77 33.40
C THR A 40 29.43 -15.41 32.62
N PRO A 41 29.48 -15.31 31.28
CA PRO A 41 30.55 -15.91 30.50
C PRO A 41 31.96 -15.46 30.95
N ALA A 42 32.92 -16.39 30.93
CA ALA A 42 34.35 -16.14 31.12
C ALA A 42 35.08 -16.22 29.78
N ILE A 43 35.71 -15.12 29.36
CA ILE A 43 36.24 -14.92 28.00
C ILE A 43 37.55 -15.68 27.76
N ASP A 44 37.65 -16.37 26.62
CA ASP A 44 38.88 -16.98 26.09
C ASP A 44 39.58 -16.05 25.07
N PHE A 45 40.90 -15.95 25.17
CA PHE A 45 41.75 -15.01 24.43
C PHE A 45 42.52 -15.74 23.34
N ASP A 46 41.97 -15.87 22.13
CA ASP A 46 42.76 -16.33 20.99
C ASP A 46 42.71 -15.39 19.78
N GLY A 47 43.69 -14.46 19.78
CA GLY A 47 44.50 -14.07 18.63
C GLY A 47 43.90 -13.18 17.53
N LEU A 48 44.19 -11.86 17.56
CA LEU A 48 44.91 -11.07 16.51
C LEU A 48 44.76 -9.53 16.73
N ILE A 49 45.86 -8.78 16.57
CA ILE A 49 46.04 -7.33 16.86
C ILE A 49 46.71 -6.65 15.64
N TYR A 50 46.39 -5.39 15.27
CA TYR A 50 47.34 -4.32 14.86
C TYR A 50 46.66 -2.91 14.77
N GLU A 51 47.36 -1.86 15.24
CA GLU A 51 46.95 -0.42 15.33
C GLU A 51 47.50 0.48 14.18
N TYR A 52 46.87 1.65 13.91
CA TYR A 52 47.48 2.99 14.09
C TYR A 52 46.57 4.21 13.74
N SER A 53 46.70 5.26 14.59
CA SER A 53 46.62 6.75 14.42
C SER A 53 45.33 7.58 14.70
N ALA A 54 45.31 8.18 15.92
CA ALA A 54 45.32 9.61 16.28
C ALA A 54 44.30 10.61 15.70
N TRP A 55 43.12 10.69 16.33
CA TRP A 55 42.49 11.86 16.96
C TRP A 55 41.53 11.30 18.04
N ASP A 56 41.50 11.86 19.26
CA ASP A 56 40.90 11.30 20.49
C ASP A 56 39.43 10.82 20.39
N ILE A 57 39.22 9.61 19.87
CA ILE A 57 38.00 8.80 19.94
C ILE A 57 38.46 7.34 20.12
N PHE A 58 37.87 6.67 21.11
CA PHE A 58 38.27 5.38 21.69
C PHE A 58 38.47 4.24 20.65
N TYR A 59 39.69 3.66 20.59
CA TYR A 59 40.01 2.48 19.76
C TYR A 59 40.97 1.47 20.44
N ALA A 60 40.84 1.25 21.76
CA ALA A 60 41.56 0.18 22.45
C ALA A 60 40.59 -0.93 22.91
N PRO A 61 40.95 -2.22 22.80
CA PRO A 61 40.19 -3.31 23.41
C PRO A 61 40.02 -3.06 24.91
N HIS A 62 38.79 -3.11 25.41
CA HIS A 62 38.49 -2.85 26.81
C HIS A 62 38.17 -4.17 27.54
N THR A 63 38.84 -4.42 28.67
CA THR A 63 38.75 -5.68 29.43
C THR A 63 38.03 -5.54 30.78
N LEU A 64 37.47 -4.37 31.10
CA LEU A 64 36.74 -4.14 32.36
C LEU A 64 35.22 -4.21 32.12
N ALA A 65 34.47 -4.53 33.18
CA ALA A 65 33.01 -4.63 33.16
C ALA A 65 32.34 -3.31 32.73
N ASN A 66 31.22 -3.43 32.00
CA ASN A 66 30.42 -2.29 31.54
C ASN A 66 29.61 -1.66 32.70
N TYR A 67 29.51 -0.32 32.73
CA TYR A 67 28.71 0.42 33.71
C TYR A 67 27.27 0.69 33.22
N PRO A 68 26.31 0.98 34.13
CA PRO A 68 24.95 1.37 33.76
C PRO A 68 24.90 2.61 32.85
N ASP A 69 23.91 2.69 31.96
CA ASP A 69 23.69 3.89 31.13
C ASP A 69 23.26 5.09 31.99
N ILE A 70 24.19 6.02 32.22
CA ILE A 70 23.93 7.21 33.05
C ILE A 70 23.08 8.27 32.30
N PHE A 71 22.92 8.14 30.97
CA PHE A 71 22.16 9.04 30.11
C PHE A 71 20.75 8.54 29.81
N ALA A 72 20.43 7.29 30.15
CA ALA A 72 19.06 6.81 30.15
C ALA A 72 18.21 7.71 31.09
N PRO A 73 16.99 8.11 30.68
CA PRO A 73 16.10 8.93 31.52
C PRO A 73 15.82 8.37 32.93
N TYR A 74 16.19 7.10 33.18
CA TYR A 74 16.02 6.35 34.44
C TYR A 74 17.25 5.49 34.81
N GLY A 75 18.49 5.92 34.50
CA GLY A 75 19.73 5.24 34.91
C GLY A 75 20.05 5.34 36.41
N GLY A 76 20.96 4.51 36.93
CA GLY A 76 21.40 4.52 38.34
C GLY A 76 22.51 5.54 38.65
N LEU A 77 22.74 5.84 39.93
CA LEU A 77 23.93 6.58 40.40
C LEU A 77 24.89 5.64 41.14
N PRO A 78 26.21 5.91 41.12
CA PRO A 78 27.14 5.23 42.00
C PRO A 78 26.78 5.58 43.45
N GLY A 79 26.57 4.56 44.26
CA GLY A 79 26.37 4.67 45.70
C GLY A 79 27.62 5.22 46.39
N ALA A 80 27.52 5.46 47.70
CA ALA A 80 28.62 6.03 48.48
C ALA A 80 29.88 5.15 48.52
N ASN A 81 29.79 3.88 48.11
CA ASN A 81 30.89 2.93 48.03
C ASN A 81 31.23 2.56 46.57
N PRO A 82 32.51 2.37 46.22
CA PRO A 82 32.92 1.89 44.89
C PRO A 82 32.28 0.53 44.57
N GLY A 83 31.55 0.45 43.45
CA GLY A 83 30.89 -0.77 42.98
C GLY A 83 29.44 -0.96 43.44
N GLU A 84 28.92 -0.08 44.31
CA GLU A 84 27.51 -0.06 44.70
C GLU A 84 26.74 0.88 43.75
N TRP A 85 25.61 0.44 43.19
CA TRP A 85 24.77 1.27 42.31
C TRP A 85 23.33 1.30 42.82
N THR A 86 22.79 2.48 43.03
CA THR A 86 21.41 2.67 43.50
C THR A 86 20.52 3.18 42.37
N PRO A 87 19.37 2.55 42.08
CA PRO A 87 18.38 3.10 41.16
C PRO A 87 17.80 4.38 41.76
N GLU A 88 17.95 5.53 41.10
CA GLU A 88 17.37 6.79 41.59
C GLU A 88 16.70 7.56 40.44
N GLN A 89 15.46 8.03 40.67
CA GLN A 89 14.82 8.99 39.78
C GLN A 89 15.53 10.34 39.95
N ARG A 90 16.07 10.93 38.87
CA ARG A 90 16.71 12.26 38.98
C ARG A 90 15.71 13.29 39.51
N SER A 91 15.94 13.79 40.73
CA SER A 91 15.35 15.05 41.18
C SER A 91 16.18 16.22 40.68
N ALA A 92 15.55 17.37 40.43
CA ALA A 92 16.19 18.55 39.83
C ALA A 92 17.39 19.13 40.62
N ALA A 93 17.67 18.65 41.84
CA ALA A 93 18.68 19.22 42.74
C ALA A 93 20.12 18.72 42.49
N ASN A 94 20.32 17.58 41.78
CA ASN A 94 21.63 16.93 41.66
C ASN A 94 22.31 17.13 40.29
N LEU A 95 22.02 18.23 39.59
CA LEU A 95 22.72 18.56 38.34
C LEU A 95 24.13 19.09 38.66
N ASN A 96 25.16 18.41 38.17
CA ASN A 96 26.51 18.97 38.07
C ASN A 96 26.42 20.34 37.36
N PRO A 97 26.94 21.44 37.96
CA PRO A 97 26.88 22.78 37.38
C PRO A 97 27.47 22.91 35.96
N GLN A 98 28.29 21.95 35.52
CA GLN A 98 28.94 21.97 34.20
C GLN A 98 28.00 21.64 33.02
N ASN A 99 26.76 21.19 33.27
CA ASN A 99 25.80 20.81 32.21
C ASN A 99 24.56 21.72 32.14
N ALA A 100 24.67 22.98 32.55
CA ALA A 100 23.57 23.96 32.51
C ALA A 100 23.09 24.38 31.09
N GLY A 101 23.70 23.85 30.02
CA GLY A 101 23.35 24.16 28.63
C GLY A 101 22.33 23.23 27.97
N TYR A 102 21.97 22.11 28.61
CA TYR A 102 20.99 21.16 28.09
C TYR A 102 19.65 21.35 28.81
N GLY A 103 18.60 21.65 28.04
CA GLY A 103 17.30 22.10 28.55
C GLY A 103 16.70 21.24 29.67
N THR A 104 15.95 21.88 30.56
CA THR A 104 15.26 21.26 31.69
C THR A 104 14.29 20.18 31.25
N PHE A 105 14.47 18.95 31.74
CA PHE A 105 13.53 17.84 31.56
C PHE A 105 12.19 18.10 32.28
N PRO A 106 11.04 17.61 31.76
CA PRO A 106 9.74 17.83 32.41
C PRO A 106 9.65 17.06 33.72
N VAL A 107 9.39 17.77 34.82
CA VAL A 107 9.28 17.21 36.17
C VAL A 107 7.80 17.06 36.53
N GLY A 108 7.32 15.83 36.73
CA GLY A 108 5.97 15.55 37.19
C GLY A 108 5.92 14.28 38.04
N ALA A 109 5.36 14.38 39.25
CA ALA A 109 5.16 13.25 40.14
C ALA A 109 4.04 12.34 39.61
N GLY A 110 4.33 11.04 39.45
CA GLY A 110 3.32 10.04 39.05
C GLY A 110 3.74 9.00 38.01
N ILE A 111 4.99 9.00 37.54
CA ILE A 111 5.47 8.01 36.56
C ILE A 111 6.22 6.89 37.27
N PHE A 112 5.48 6.10 38.05
CA PHE A 112 5.82 4.70 38.27
C PHE A 112 4.60 3.92 37.78
N ASN A 113 4.71 3.30 36.61
CA ASN A 113 3.66 2.46 36.04
C ASN A 113 4.11 0.99 36.09
N PRO A 114 3.50 0.14 36.94
CA PRO A 114 3.77 -1.30 36.94
C PRO A 114 3.38 -2.02 35.63
N ALA A 115 2.69 -1.33 34.70
CA ALA A 115 2.35 -1.83 33.37
C ALA A 115 3.38 -1.47 32.28
N ASP A 116 4.56 -0.95 32.65
CA ASP A 116 5.68 -0.64 31.76
C ASP A 116 6.96 -1.21 32.38
N PRO A 117 7.41 -2.42 32.01
CA PRO A 117 8.51 -3.08 32.71
C PRO A 117 9.80 -2.27 32.58
N LEU A 118 10.36 -1.95 33.75
CA LEU A 118 11.63 -1.25 33.91
C LEU A 118 12.74 -1.99 33.15
N ALA A 119 13.74 -1.25 32.66
CA ALA A 119 15.00 -1.87 32.28
C ALA A 119 15.53 -2.65 33.49
N PHE A 120 15.50 -3.98 33.44
CA PHE A 120 16.21 -4.81 34.40
C PHE A 120 17.70 -4.67 34.08
N TRP A 121 18.42 -3.92 34.90
CA TRP A 121 19.87 -3.97 34.91
C TRP A 121 20.31 -4.97 35.99
N ASP A 122 21.18 -5.90 35.60
CA ASP A 122 21.77 -6.90 36.48
C ASP A 122 23.26 -6.60 36.66
N THR A 123 23.76 -6.64 37.91
CA THR A 123 25.18 -6.47 38.28
C THR A 123 26.13 -7.45 37.61
N ARG A 124 25.57 -8.45 36.94
CA ARG A 124 26.26 -9.58 36.32
C ARG A 124 26.35 -9.45 34.79
N ASN A 125 26.09 -8.30 34.18
CA ASN A 125 26.23 -8.15 32.72
C ASN A 125 27.63 -8.54 32.21
N PRO A 126 27.74 -9.30 31.10
CA PRO A 126 29.02 -9.76 30.58
C PRO A 126 29.89 -8.61 30.05
N THR A 127 31.21 -8.77 30.13
CA THR A 127 32.18 -7.87 29.48
C THR A 127 32.17 -8.13 27.98
N ILE A 128 32.06 -7.09 27.16
CA ILE A 128 31.94 -7.21 25.70
C ILE A 128 33.29 -6.91 25.06
N THR A 129 33.88 -7.88 24.37
CA THR A 129 35.08 -7.67 23.54
C THR A 129 34.70 -7.57 22.06
N GLN A 130 35.10 -6.49 21.41
CA GLN A 130 34.95 -6.29 19.96
C GLN A 130 35.98 -7.15 19.22
N THR A 131 35.50 -8.06 18.36
CA THR A 131 36.37 -8.81 17.42
C THR A 131 36.04 -8.35 16.00
N GLY A 132 36.94 -7.55 15.40
CA GLY A 132 36.71 -6.89 14.11
C GLY A 132 37.49 -5.57 13.97
N THR A 133 37.29 -4.87 12.84
CA THR A 133 37.97 -3.60 12.51
C THR A 133 37.63 -2.46 13.48
N ASN A 134 38.49 -1.45 13.49
CA ASN A 134 38.47 -0.20 14.27
C ASN A 134 37.33 0.78 13.89
N THR A 135 36.13 0.30 13.60
CA THR A 135 35.04 1.12 13.03
C THR A 135 33.73 1.06 13.83
N THR A 136 33.72 0.34 14.95
CA THR A 136 32.62 0.29 15.94
C THR A 136 33.02 1.12 17.17
N PHE A 137 32.10 1.91 17.71
CA PHE A 137 32.39 2.79 18.86
C PHE A 137 31.69 2.29 20.12
N ILE A 138 32.48 1.98 21.14
CA ILE A 138 31.99 1.73 22.50
C ILE A 138 32.20 3.03 23.29
N ILE A 139 31.13 3.63 23.80
CA ILE A 139 31.28 4.74 24.75
C ILE A 139 31.98 4.17 25.98
N GLY A 140 33.10 4.81 26.38
CA GLY A 140 33.95 4.32 27.45
C GLY A 140 33.16 3.95 28.72
N PRO A 141 33.71 3.01 29.52
CA PRO A 141 33.04 2.46 30.70
C PRO A 141 32.53 3.56 31.64
N ASP A 142 33.22 4.70 31.72
CA ASP A 142 32.91 5.78 32.66
C ASP A 142 31.59 6.55 32.36
N ILE A 143 30.90 6.23 31.25
CA ILE A 143 29.80 7.07 30.70
C ILE A 143 28.53 6.25 30.40
N SER A 144 28.59 5.17 29.62
CA SER A 144 27.45 4.26 29.44
C SER A 144 27.93 2.97 28.80
N GLY A 145 27.68 1.81 29.40
CA GLY A 145 28.08 0.49 28.89
C GLY A 145 27.42 0.03 27.58
N ASN A 146 27.00 0.96 26.73
CA ASN A 146 26.27 0.74 25.48
C ASN A 146 27.23 0.73 24.27
N ILE A 147 26.97 -0.15 23.31
CA ILE A 147 27.67 -0.19 22.00
C ILE A 147 26.89 0.64 21.00
N TYR A 148 27.47 1.71 20.45
CA TYR A 148 26.79 2.58 19.49
C TYR A 148 27.41 2.47 18.09
N SER A 149 26.55 2.17 17.09
CA SER A 149 26.82 2.21 15.65
C SER A 149 27.71 1.08 15.08
N PHE A 150 27.21 0.39 14.06
CA PHE A 150 27.93 -0.62 13.28
C PHE A 150 28.24 -0.11 11.87
N GLN A 151 29.52 0.19 11.59
CA GLN A 151 29.97 0.57 10.24
C GLN A 151 30.41 -0.63 9.39
N GLN A 152 30.67 -1.80 10.00
CA GLN A 152 31.03 -3.07 9.34
C GLN A 152 30.60 -4.28 10.21
N LYS A 153 30.65 -5.48 9.61
CA LYS A 153 30.39 -6.78 10.27
C LYS A 153 31.20 -6.92 11.57
N THR A 154 30.51 -7.11 12.69
CA THR A 154 31.12 -7.22 14.03
C THR A 154 30.68 -8.53 14.69
N SER A 155 31.58 -9.25 15.36
CA SER A 155 31.22 -10.47 16.11
C SER A 155 31.44 -10.28 17.61
N TYR A 156 30.49 -10.81 18.39
CA TYR A 156 30.57 -10.87 19.85
C TYR A 156 30.72 -12.31 20.29
N VAL A 157 31.80 -12.59 21.03
CA VAL A 157 32.03 -13.92 21.58
C VAL A 157 31.71 -13.86 23.07
N LEU A 158 30.56 -14.44 23.43
CA LEU A 158 30.17 -14.68 24.82
C LEU A 158 30.57 -16.11 25.19
N ALA A 159 31.87 -16.40 25.11
CA ALA A 159 32.37 -17.71 25.48
C ALA A 159 32.14 -17.90 26.99
N ASN A 160 31.37 -18.91 27.34
CA ASN A 160 31.53 -19.58 28.62
C ASN A 160 32.24 -20.90 28.33
N ASN A 161 32.99 -21.45 29.28
CA ASN A 161 33.54 -22.81 29.17
C ASN A 161 32.92 -23.69 30.26
N PRO A 162 31.67 -24.15 30.10
CA PRO A 162 31.02 -24.83 31.18
C PRO A 162 30.93 -26.34 30.98
N ASP A 163 31.25 -27.08 32.04
CA ASP A 163 30.81 -28.47 32.19
C ASP A 163 29.37 -28.44 32.76
N TYR A 164 28.34 -28.48 31.90
CA TYR A 164 26.93 -28.55 32.33
C TYR A 164 26.26 -29.87 31.92
N ASP A 165 25.53 -30.47 32.87
CA ASP A 165 24.74 -31.70 32.66
C ASP A 165 23.31 -31.42 32.16
N GLN A 166 22.82 -30.17 32.26
CA GLN A 166 21.50 -29.72 31.79
C GLN A 166 21.55 -28.24 31.38
N LEU A 167 20.82 -27.87 30.33
CA LEU A 167 20.74 -26.52 29.81
C LEU A 167 19.30 -26.08 29.62
N GLY A 168 19.00 -24.82 29.92
CA GLY A 168 17.69 -24.24 29.71
C GLY A 168 17.66 -23.41 28.43
N THR A 169 18.24 -22.21 28.46
CA THR A 169 17.96 -21.20 27.42
C THR A 169 19.07 -20.15 27.32
N VAL A 170 19.36 -19.67 26.12
CA VAL A 170 20.18 -18.46 25.89
C VAL A 170 19.28 -17.26 25.56
N ILE A 171 19.45 -16.16 26.27
CA ILE A 171 18.73 -14.90 26.05
C ILE A 171 19.69 -13.86 25.48
N PHE A 172 19.25 -13.09 24.49
CA PHE A 172 19.95 -11.94 23.92
C PHE A 172 19.01 -10.76 23.75
N GLN A 173 19.24 -9.70 24.50
CA GLN A 173 18.44 -8.48 24.47
C GLN A 173 19.26 -7.30 23.98
N PHE A 174 18.66 -6.53 23.07
CA PHE A 174 19.26 -5.33 22.52
C PHE A 174 18.20 -4.27 22.24
N HIS A 175 18.67 -3.05 22.05
CA HIS A 175 17.87 -1.89 21.73
C HIS A 175 18.41 -1.25 20.44
N THR A 176 17.50 -0.77 19.60
CA THR A 176 17.81 -0.12 18.33
C THR A 176 17.12 1.23 18.24
N ASP A 177 17.71 2.16 17.51
CA ASP A 177 17.12 3.45 17.14
C ASP A 177 16.02 3.34 16.06
N GLY A 178 15.31 2.20 16.03
CA GLY A 178 14.17 1.98 15.16
C GLY A 178 14.52 1.49 13.76
N ALA A 179 15.81 1.24 13.49
CA ALA A 179 16.22 0.55 12.28
C ALA A 179 15.68 -0.89 12.22
N LEU A 180 15.42 -1.34 11.00
CA LEU A 180 15.05 -2.74 10.73
C LEU A 180 16.26 -3.63 11.03
N VAL A 181 16.07 -4.60 11.91
CA VAL A 181 17.08 -5.61 12.23
C VAL A 181 16.80 -6.87 11.42
N ASP A 182 17.75 -7.26 10.58
CA ASP A 182 17.70 -8.55 9.89
C ASP A 182 18.08 -9.68 10.86
N PHE A 183 17.08 -10.36 11.43
CA PHE A 183 17.30 -11.48 12.35
C PHE A 183 18.00 -12.67 11.68
N SER A 184 18.00 -12.82 10.35
CA SER A 184 18.81 -13.86 9.68
C SER A 184 20.31 -13.65 9.86
N LYS A 185 20.71 -12.43 10.23
CA LYS A 185 22.09 -12.07 10.53
C LYS A 185 22.47 -12.27 11.99
N ILE A 186 21.50 -12.58 12.86
CA ILE A 186 21.74 -12.90 14.26
C ILE A 186 21.66 -14.41 14.42
N LYS A 187 22.65 -15.03 15.06
CA LYS A 187 22.67 -16.47 15.32
C LYS A 187 23.37 -16.78 16.64
N LEU A 188 22.84 -17.75 17.36
CA LEU A 188 23.55 -18.46 18.41
C LEU A 188 24.40 -19.54 17.76
N VAL A 189 25.66 -19.65 18.16
CA VAL A 189 26.55 -20.74 17.80
C VAL A 189 27.04 -21.37 19.07
N TRP A 190 26.96 -22.69 19.20
CA TRP A 190 27.43 -23.41 20.38
C TRP A 190 28.29 -24.60 19.98
N ASN A 191 29.23 -25.00 20.84
CA ASN A 191 30.18 -26.08 20.56
C ASN A 191 29.87 -27.29 21.45
N ASP A 192 29.74 -28.48 20.87
CA ASP A 192 29.49 -29.75 21.58
C ASP A 192 30.77 -30.40 22.13
N GLY A 193 31.89 -29.68 22.15
CA GLY A 193 33.22 -30.21 22.45
C GLY A 193 33.99 -30.69 21.21
N VAL A 194 33.33 -30.80 20.04
CA VAL A 194 33.93 -31.26 18.79
C VAL A 194 33.59 -30.34 17.61
N ASN A 195 32.33 -29.94 17.44
CA ASN A 195 31.79 -29.17 16.32
C ASN A 195 30.99 -27.96 16.79
N ASP A 196 31.00 -26.90 15.97
CA ASP A 196 30.11 -25.74 16.14
C ASP A 196 28.74 -26.03 15.50
N HIS A 197 27.68 -25.81 16.27
CA HIS A 197 26.28 -25.86 15.87
C HIS A 197 25.71 -24.45 15.81
N THR A 198 24.76 -24.19 14.92
CA THR A 198 24.19 -22.85 14.71
C THR A 198 22.67 -22.89 14.81
N ILE A 199 22.10 -21.93 15.54
CA ILE A 199 20.66 -21.65 15.57
C ILE A 199 20.46 -20.18 15.24
N TYR A 200 19.72 -19.89 14.16
CA TYR A 200 19.49 -18.50 13.75
C TYR A 200 18.43 -17.84 14.65
N ALA A 201 18.47 -16.52 14.81
CA ALA A 201 17.43 -15.80 15.55
C ALA A 201 16.04 -15.92 14.90
N THR A 202 15.97 -16.23 13.60
CA THR A 202 14.73 -16.56 12.90
C THR A 202 14.06 -17.84 13.42
N GLU A 203 14.83 -18.71 14.06
CA GLU A 203 14.41 -19.98 14.66
C GLU A 203 14.22 -19.87 16.18
N ALA A 204 14.46 -18.69 16.76
CA ALA A 204 14.36 -18.41 18.19
C ALA A 204 12.99 -17.80 18.57
N GLU A 205 12.62 -17.85 19.87
CA GLU A 205 11.53 -17.00 20.35
C GLU A 205 12.03 -15.56 20.47
N TYR A 206 11.27 -14.58 20.02
CA TYR A 206 11.60 -13.19 20.29
C TYR A 206 10.39 -12.38 20.71
N LEU A 207 10.66 -11.34 21.51
CA LEU A 207 9.70 -10.33 21.91
C LEU A 207 10.19 -8.96 21.46
N ARG A 208 9.26 -8.16 20.93
CA ARG A 208 9.47 -6.77 20.55
C ARG A 208 8.80 -5.86 21.58
N GLU A 209 9.60 -5.09 22.30
CA GLU A 209 9.14 -4.07 23.23
C GLU A 209 9.30 -2.69 22.57
N TYR A 210 8.19 -2.03 22.24
CA TYR A 210 8.23 -0.64 21.76
C TYR A 210 8.36 0.34 22.92
N ARG A 211 9.26 1.33 22.81
CA ARG A 211 9.36 2.45 23.75
C ARG A 211 8.80 3.74 23.12
N ASN A 212 7.97 4.46 23.87
CA ASN A 212 7.38 5.73 23.43
C ASN A 212 8.43 6.82 23.10
N THR A 213 8.07 7.73 22.20
CA THR A 213 8.82 8.90 21.72
C THR A 213 9.27 9.79 22.87
N ALA A 214 10.52 9.67 23.31
CA ALA A 214 11.13 10.69 24.16
C ALA A 214 11.66 11.82 23.27
N SER A 215 10.84 12.87 23.11
CA SER A 215 11.29 14.14 22.55
C SER A 215 12.43 14.71 23.40
N GLY A 216 13.65 14.74 22.86
CA GLY A 216 14.77 15.43 23.51
C GLY A 216 16.17 14.94 23.20
N HIS A 217 16.35 13.78 22.55
CA HIS A 217 17.67 13.36 22.08
C HIS A 217 17.90 13.89 20.66
N TRP A 218 19.05 14.52 20.41
CA TRP A 218 19.42 15.14 19.13
C TRP A 218 19.50 14.13 17.96
N SER A 219 19.62 12.83 18.26
CA SER A 219 19.52 11.75 17.26
C SER A 219 18.11 11.17 17.11
N ALA A 220 17.16 11.52 17.99
CA ALA A 220 15.82 10.97 18.07
C ALA A 220 14.74 11.92 17.54
N SER A 221 15.12 13.02 16.88
CA SER A 221 14.18 13.87 16.15
C SER A 221 13.70 13.17 14.88
N GLY A 222 12.85 12.16 15.05
CA GLY A 222 12.17 11.41 13.98
C GLY A 222 12.24 9.87 14.09
N GLY A 223 13.08 9.31 14.97
CA GLY A 223 13.34 7.87 15.03
C GLY A 223 12.55 7.13 16.11
N TYR A 224 11.86 6.05 15.72
CA TYR A 224 11.28 5.04 16.60
C TYR A 224 12.38 4.35 17.41
N SER A 225 12.12 3.75 18.58
CA SER A 225 13.15 2.96 19.27
C SER A 225 12.57 1.64 19.74
N ASN A 226 13.18 0.53 19.31
CA ASN A 226 12.69 -0.83 19.58
C ASN A 226 13.67 -1.55 20.49
N ARG A 227 13.15 -2.17 21.56
CA ARG A 227 13.88 -3.16 22.34
C ARG A 227 13.43 -4.55 21.87
N VAL A 228 14.38 -5.45 21.72
CA VAL A 228 14.16 -6.81 21.24
C VAL A 228 14.85 -7.75 22.20
N ALA A 229 14.17 -8.83 22.57
CA ALA A 229 14.76 -9.94 23.32
C ALA A 229 14.59 -11.21 22.49
N ILE A 230 15.67 -11.95 22.28
CA ILE A 230 15.75 -13.21 21.54
C ILE A 230 16.08 -14.32 22.52
N GLN A 231 15.43 -15.46 22.35
CA GLN A 231 15.52 -16.62 23.22
C GLN A 231 15.73 -17.87 22.40
N TRP A 232 16.90 -18.49 22.56
CA TRP A 232 17.17 -19.81 22.03
C TRP A 232 16.96 -20.84 23.13
N ASP A 233 16.00 -21.73 22.92
CA ASP A 233 15.83 -22.89 23.79
C ASP A 233 16.93 -23.92 23.53
N MET A 234 17.57 -24.37 24.60
CA MET A 234 18.68 -25.31 24.58
C MET A 234 18.36 -26.59 25.36
N THR A 235 17.13 -26.75 25.85
CA THR A 235 16.70 -27.89 26.68
C THR A 235 16.85 -29.24 25.98
N GLU A 236 16.52 -29.32 24.68
CA GLU A 236 16.67 -30.55 23.90
C GLU A 236 18.08 -30.74 23.30
N ALA A 237 18.96 -29.74 23.38
CA ALA A 237 20.28 -29.79 22.73
C ALA A 237 21.18 -30.88 23.32
N VAL A 238 21.14 -31.08 24.64
CA VAL A 238 21.96 -32.11 25.31
C VAL A 238 21.43 -33.51 25.00
N ASP A 239 20.11 -33.69 24.97
CA ASP A 239 19.45 -34.98 24.68
C ASP A 239 19.59 -35.39 23.20
N GLN A 240 19.60 -34.42 22.29
CA GLN A 240 19.66 -34.67 20.84
C GLN A 240 21.08 -34.97 20.34
N PHE A 241 22.10 -34.39 20.98
CA PHE A 241 23.50 -34.46 20.50
C PHE A 241 24.43 -35.24 21.44
N GLY A 242 24.03 -35.52 22.68
CA GLY A 242 24.69 -36.49 23.57
C GLY A 242 26.00 -36.03 24.24
N ASP A 243 26.46 -34.81 23.96
CA ASP A 243 27.71 -34.23 24.47
C ASP A 243 27.48 -32.88 25.20
N PRO A 244 28.31 -32.52 26.20
CA PRO A 244 28.17 -31.26 26.95
C PRO A 244 28.53 -30.05 26.08
N ILE A 245 27.74 -28.97 26.18
CA ILE A 245 28.05 -27.72 25.49
C ILE A 245 29.26 -27.06 26.15
N THR A 246 30.39 -27.04 25.44
CA THR A 246 31.65 -26.48 25.94
C THR A 246 31.78 -24.98 25.70
N SER A 247 31.02 -24.40 24.77
CA SER A 247 30.93 -22.94 24.62
C SER A 247 29.73 -22.48 23.80
N TYR A 248 29.37 -21.20 23.89
CA TYR A 248 28.43 -20.56 22.97
C TYR A 248 28.88 -19.14 22.57
N LYS A 249 28.30 -18.62 21.48
CA LYS A 249 28.65 -17.34 20.83
C LYS A 249 27.38 -16.77 20.20
N ILE A 250 27.18 -15.46 20.26
CA ILE A 250 26.10 -14.79 19.52
C ILE A 250 26.74 -13.97 18.41
N TYR A 251 26.56 -14.42 17.17
CA TYR A 251 27.02 -13.69 16.00
C TYR A 251 25.93 -12.75 15.51
N TRP A 252 26.32 -11.52 15.17
CA TRP A 252 25.45 -10.57 14.50
C TRP A 252 26.15 -9.89 13.32
N GLU A 253 25.76 -10.24 12.09
CA GLU A 253 26.25 -9.61 10.88
C GLU A 253 25.43 -8.35 10.51
N ALA A 254 25.65 -7.21 11.19
CA ALA A 254 24.90 -5.98 10.96
C ALA A 254 25.62 -4.97 10.04
N GLU A 255 24.84 -4.24 9.23
CA GLU A 255 25.21 -2.96 8.61
C GLU A 255 24.12 -1.93 8.99
N SER A 256 24.48 -0.81 9.63
CA SER A 256 23.65 0.38 9.94
C SER A 256 23.13 0.61 11.39
N SER A 257 23.05 1.93 11.68
CA SER A 257 22.53 2.77 12.78
C SER A 257 22.70 2.37 14.26
N SER A 258 22.35 3.32 15.12
CA SER A 258 22.76 3.40 16.51
C SER A 258 22.03 2.37 17.36
N MET A 259 22.80 1.51 18.03
CA MET A 259 22.29 0.40 18.81
C MET A 259 22.67 0.52 20.28
N SER A 260 22.08 -0.30 21.13
CA SER A 260 22.46 -0.43 22.54
C SER A 260 22.18 -1.85 23.01
N PHE A 261 23.25 -2.65 23.13
CA PHE A 261 23.18 -3.97 23.75
C PHE A 261 22.65 -3.86 25.18
N GLN A 262 21.67 -4.68 25.54
CA GLN A 262 21.01 -4.62 26.86
C GLN A 262 21.44 -5.78 27.76
N LYS A 263 21.43 -7.02 27.25
CA LYS A 263 21.63 -8.24 28.05
C LYS A 263 22.02 -9.45 27.19
N ALA A 264 22.84 -10.36 27.72
CA ALA A 264 22.96 -11.72 27.19
C ALA A 264 23.26 -12.73 28.31
N ASP A 265 22.41 -13.73 28.46
CA ASP A 265 22.44 -14.69 29.58
C ASP A 265 22.30 -16.13 29.10
N LEU A 266 22.95 -17.06 29.81
CA LEU A 266 22.65 -18.49 29.76
C LEU A 266 21.93 -18.92 31.04
N VAL A 267 20.76 -19.54 30.88
CA VAL A 267 19.90 -20.03 31.95
C VAL A 267 20.06 -21.54 32.06
N THR A 268 20.47 -22.04 33.22
CA THR A 268 20.87 -23.44 33.47
C THR A 268 19.83 -24.29 34.20
N ALA A 269 18.61 -23.78 34.46
CA ALA A 269 17.52 -24.53 35.08
C ALA A 269 16.13 -24.12 34.54
N ASP A 270 15.17 -25.06 34.53
CA ASP A 270 13.77 -24.90 34.05
C ASP A 270 12.89 -23.96 34.91
N THR A 271 13.45 -23.27 35.91
CA THR A 271 12.71 -22.30 36.72
C THR A 271 13.17 -20.88 36.41
N TYR A 272 12.37 -20.27 35.54
CA TYR A 272 12.32 -18.86 35.13
C TYR A 272 12.47 -17.84 36.28
N ASP A 273 13.25 -16.78 36.04
CA ASP A 273 13.10 -15.45 36.66
C ASP A 273 13.03 -14.40 35.54
N ALA A 274 12.22 -13.35 35.76
CA ALA A 274 11.56 -12.51 34.75
C ALA A 274 12.42 -12.07 33.54
N GLY A 275 11.99 -12.40 32.30
CA GLY A 275 12.57 -11.85 31.08
C GLY A 275 11.74 -11.99 29.80
N ILE A 276 11.19 -13.17 29.49
CA ILE A 276 10.43 -13.49 28.26
C ILE A 276 9.43 -14.63 28.58
N PRO A 277 8.10 -14.41 28.52
CA PRO A 277 7.16 -15.46 28.88
C PRO A 277 7.11 -16.61 27.86
N ALA A 278 7.01 -17.85 28.35
CA ALA A 278 7.11 -19.05 27.52
C ALA A 278 6.00 -19.15 26.47
N GLY A 279 6.38 -19.42 25.22
CA GLY A 279 5.43 -19.67 24.14
C GLY A 279 4.73 -21.03 24.23
N ALA A 280 3.59 -21.15 23.56
CA ALA A 280 2.82 -22.39 23.48
C ALA A 280 2.24 -22.61 22.08
N THR A 281 2.23 -23.87 21.65
CA THR A 281 1.65 -24.30 20.37
C THR A 281 0.27 -24.91 20.60
N TRP A 282 -0.71 -24.49 19.80
CA TRP A 282 -2.05 -25.04 19.82
C TRP A 282 -2.11 -26.37 19.09
N VAL A 283 -2.36 -27.47 19.82
CA VAL A 283 -2.43 -28.84 19.26
C VAL A 283 -3.87 -29.36 19.10
N GLY A 284 -4.86 -28.60 19.58
CA GLY A 284 -6.27 -28.98 19.51
C GLY A 284 -6.88 -28.84 18.11
N ALA A 285 -7.76 -29.76 17.70
CA ALA A 285 -8.57 -29.57 16.48
C ALA A 285 -9.68 -28.53 16.72
N THR A 286 -10.42 -28.65 17.81
CA THR A 286 -11.37 -27.65 18.31
C THR A 286 -11.35 -27.68 19.82
N GLY A 287 -11.22 -26.52 20.47
CA GLY A 287 -11.13 -26.50 21.93
C GLY A 287 -11.20 -25.12 22.55
N ASN A 288 -11.15 -25.12 23.88
CA ASN A 288 -11.16 -23.93 24.71
C ASN A 288 -9.74 -23.55 25.17
N TRP A 289 -9.49 -22.24 25.35
CA TRP A 289 -8.21 -21.71 25.81
C TRP A 289 -7.81 -22.32 27.16
N ASN A 290 -8.74 -22.42 28.11
CA ASN A 290 -8.49 -22.86 29.48
C ASN A 290 -8.26 -24.38 29.65
N GLN A 291 -8.19 -25.13 28.55
CA GLN A 291 -7.91 -26.56 28.57
C GLN A 291 -6.44 -26.81 28.23
N SER A 292 -5.63 -27.12 29.24
CA SER A 292 -4.19 -27.33 29.07
C SER A 292 -3.85 -28.38 28.02
N GLY A 293 -4.68 -29.44 27.87
CA GLY A 293 -4.46 -30.49 26.86
C GLY A 293 -4.55 -30.04 25.40
N ASN A 294 -5.00 -28.81 25.12
CA ASN A 294 -4.97 -28.24 23.77
C ASN A 294 -3.69 -27.44 23.48
N TRP A 295 -2.80 -27.31 24.45
CA TRP A 295 -1.57 -26.53 24.36
C TRP A 295 -0.37 -27.41 24.65
N GLN A 296 0.65 -27.32 23.81
CA GLN A 296 1.97 -27.90 24.03
C GLN A 296 2.95 -26.74 24.28
N MET A 297 3.71 -26.79 25.36
CA MET A 297 4.74 -25.77 25.60
C MET A 297 5.82 -25.90 24.54
N HIS A 298 6.30 -24.76 24.03
CA HIS A 298 7.37 -24.78 23.05
C HIS A 298 8.69 -25.25 23.67
N SER A 299 8.94 -24.86 24.93
CA SER A 299 10.21 -25.08 25.62
C SER A 299 10.18 -26.12 26.74
N ALA A 300 9.16 -26.97 26.78
CA ALA A 300 9.04 -28.00 27.81
C ALA A 300 8.24 -29.21 27.34
N VAL A 301 8.60 -30.39 27.82
CA VAL A 301 7.85 -31.63 27.61
C VAL A 301 6.56 -31.58 28.45
N GLY A 302 5.43 -31.25 27.84
CA GLY A 302 4.11 -31.34 28.49
C GLY A 302 3.03 -30.41 27.96
N THR A 303 1.80 -30.59 28.47
CA THR A 303 0.64 -29.77 28.11
C THR A 303 0.25 -28.81 29.24
N THR A 304 0.47 -27.51 29.05
CA THR A 304 0.11 -26.46 30.02
C THR A 304 -0.44 -25.22 29.32
N LEU A 305 -1.17 -24.37 30.05
CA LEU A 305 -1.73 -23.14 29.50
C LEU A 305 -0.63 -22.16 29.06
N PRO A 306 -0.85 -21.35 28.00
CA PRO A 306 0.08 -20.31 27.59
C PRO A 306 0.33 -19.32 28.73
N GLN A 307 1.58 -18.90 28.89
CA GLN A 307 1.91 -17.82 29.82
C GLN A 307 1.46 -16.47 29.26
N ALA A 308 1.08 -15.55 30.15
CA ALA A 308 0.75 -14.19 29.74
C ALA A 308 1.97 -13.53 29.08
N ASN A 309 1.74 -12.90 27.93
CA ASN A 309 2.75 -12.34 27.02
C ASN A 309 3.66 -13.37 26.33
N GLY A 310 3.40 -14.67 26.45
CA GLY A 310 4.08 -15.69 25.65
C GLY A 310 3.51 -15.74 24.23
N ASN A 311 4.32 -16.15 23.27
CA ASN A 311 3.85 -16.31 21.88
C ASN A 311 2.92 -17.51 21.77
N ILE A 312 1.85 -17.40 20.99
CA ILE A 312 1.01 -18.55 20.63
C ILE A 312 1.22 -18.93 19.18
N ARG A 313 1.41 -20.23 18.92
CA ARG A 313 1.69 -20.78 17.60
C ARG A 313 0.61 -21.73 17.12
N PHE A 314 0.43 -21.77 15.81
CA PHE A 314 -0.46 -22.71 15.13
C PHE A 314 0.27 -23.36 13.95
N ASP A 315 0.66 -24.61 14.14
CA ASP A 315 1.34 -25.46 13.15
C ASP A 315 0.46 -26.62 12.65
N ASN A 316 -0.85 -26.59 13.00
CA ASN A 316 -1.77 -27.69 12.77
C ASN A 316 -1.79 -28.14 11.30
N THR A 317 -1.77 -29.44 11.04
CA THR A 317 -1.84 -30.00 9.67
C THR A 317 -3.28 -30.13 9.14
N SER A 318 -4.26 -29.70 9.94
CA SER A 318 -5.69 -29.67 9.59
C SER A 318 -6.33 -28.43 10.21
N PRO A 319 -7.51 -27.99 9.72
CA PRO A 319 -8.16 -26.80 10.26
C PRO A 319 -8.37 -26.86 11.77
N ALA A 320 -8.07 -25.76 12.47
CA ALA A 320 -8.09 -25.68 13.92
C ALA A 320 -8.97 -24.53 14.44
N VAL A 321 -9.61 -24.74 15.59
CA VAL A 321 -10.46 -23.73 16.25
C VAL A 321 -10.11 -23.58 17.73
N LEU A 322 -9.64 -22.40 18.11
CA LEU A 322 -9.40 -21.98 19.49
C LEU A 322 -10.55 -21.08 19.95
N THR A 323 -11.10 -21.31 21.15
CA THR A 323 -12.11 -20.44 21.77
C THR A 323 -11.62 -19.87 23.10
N ILE A 324 -11.48 -18.55 23.19
CA ILE A 324 -11.25 -17.81 24.43
C ILE A 324 -12.55 -17.77 25.24
N ASN A 325 -12.61 -18.56 26.31
CA ASN A 325 -13.85 -18.87 27.02
C ASN A 325 -13.84 -18.49 28.51
N ASP A 326 -12.73 -17.95 29.01
CA ASP A 326 -12.45 -17.82 30.44
C ASP A 326 -11.95 -16.42 30.86
N GLY A 327 -11.80 -15.47 29.93
CA GLY A 327 -11.40 -14.11 30.27
C GLY A 327 -10.66 -13.39 29.15
N HIS A 328 -10.07 -12.24 29.49
CA HIS A 328 -9.11 -11.56 28.63
C HIS A 328 -7.75 -12.28 28.71
N HIS A 329 -7.10 -12.45 27.56
CA HIS A 329 -5.74 -12.98 27.50
C HIS A 329 -4.80 -11.99 26.82
N THR A 330 -3.54 -12.02 27.25
CA THR A 330 -2.46 -11.24 26.64
C THR A 330 -1.38 -12.21 26.16
N VAL A 331 -0.99 -12.08 24.91
CA VAL A 331 0.09 -12.84 24.27
C VAL A 331 1.20 -11.91 23.82
N GLY A 332 2.38 -12.46 23.58
CA GLY A 332 3.45 -11.75 22.89
C GLY A 332 3.01 -11.53 21.45
N GLU A 333 3.05 -12.62 20.69
CA GLU A 333 2.67 -12.71 19.28
C GLU A 333 1.65 -13.81 19.01
N VAL A 334 0.88 -13.67 17.93
CA VAL A 334 0.12 -14.76 17.32
C VAL A 334 0.81 -15.21 16.04
N ILE A 335 1.23 -16.47 15.95
CA ILE A 335 2.05 -16.98 14.84
C ILE A 335 1.33 -18.14 14.15
N PHE A 336 1.15 -18.04 12.82
CA PHE A 336 0.64 -19.12 11.98
C PHE A 336 1.77 -19.70 11.12
N GLU A 337 1.99 -21.01 11.21
CA GLU A 337 3.13 -21.67 10.58
C GLU A 337 2.73 -22.61 9.43
N SER A 338 1.48 -23.08 9.38
CA SER A 338 1.02 -24.03 8.38
C SER A 338 -0.06 -23.44 7.46
N ALA A 339 -0.28 -24.07 6.31
CA ALA A 339 -1.34 -23.68 5.37
C ALA A 339 -2.78 -23.98 5.86
N SER A 340 -2.94 -24.60 7.04
CA SER A 340 -4.26 -24.96 7.56
C SER A 340 -5.00 -23.74 8.09
N ASN A 341 -6.29 -23.63 7.78
CA ASN A 341 -7.10 -22.54 8.30
C ASN A 341 -7.21 -22.62 9.84
N VAL A 342 -6.99 -21.49 10.50
CA VAL A 342 -7.17 -21.38 11.96
C VAL A 342 -8.24 -20.35 12.27
N THR A 343 -9.12 -20.66 13.20
CA THR A 343 -10.11 -19.71 13.73
C THR A 343 -9.92 -19.51 15.23
N ILE A 344 -9.70 -18.27 15.65
CA ILE A 344 -9.66 -17.85 17.05
C ILE A 344 -10.97 -17.13 17.36
N ASN A 345 -11.80 -17.71 18.21
CA ASN A 345 -13.04 -17.13 18.70
C ASN A 345 -12.87 -16.59 20.13
N SER A 346 -13.74 -15.67 20.55
CA SER A 346 -13.90 -15.31 21.96
C SER A 346 -15.36 -15.18 22.35
N LEU A 347 -15.69 -15.58 23.58
CA LEU A 347 -17.01 -15.29 24.14
C LEU A 347 -17.22 -13.76 24.29
N SER A 348 -18.48 -13.36 24.33
CA SER A 348 -18.86 -11.94 24.40
C SER A 348 -18.22 -11.26 25.62
N GLY A 349 -17.63 -10.08 25.39
CA GLY A 349 -16.97 -9.29 26.43
C GLY A 349 -15.50 -9.63 26.65
N TYR A 350 -14.97 -10.71 26.07
CA TYR A 350 -13.54 -11.04 26.13
C TYR A 350 -12.75 -10.44 24.96
N ARG A 351 -11.43 -10.40 25.11
CA ARG A 351 -10.50 -9.82 24.14
C ARG A 351 -9.17 -10.54 24.18
N LEU A 352 -8.48 -10.55 23.04
CA LEU A 352 -7.07 -10.92 22.92
C LEU A 352 -6.22 -9.66 22.85
N THR A 353 -5.20 -9.55 23.68
CA THR A 353 -4.18 -8.49 23.60
C THR A 353 -2.91 -9.07 23.02
N SER A 354 -2.29 -8.40 22.04
CA SER A 354 -0.95 -8.76 21.56
C SER A 354 0.01 -7.58 21.72
N ASN A 355 1.23 -7.91 22.14
CA ASN A 355 2.29 -6.92 22.34
C ASN A 355 3.12 -6.69 21.08
N THR A 356 3.29 -7.72 20.23
CA THR A 356 4.18 -7.66 19.07
C THR A 356 3.48 -7.79 17.73
N GLY A 357 2.28 -8.38 17.70
CA GLY A 357 1.44 -8.47 16.50
C GLY A 357 1.07 -9.89 16.08
N VAL A 358 0.95 -10.07 14.77
CA VAL A 358 0.49 -11.31 14.15
C VAL A 358 1.41 -11.63 12.98
N THR A 359 1.93 -12.85 12.95
CA THR A 359 2.86 -13.30 11.92
C THR A 359 2.33 -14.53 11.18
N THR A 360 2.45 -14.53 9.85
CA THR A 360 2.29 -15.74 9.04
C THR A 360 3.64 -16.06 8.40
N ARG A 361 4.10 -17.31 8.55
CA ARG A 361 5.29 -17.80 7.85
C ARG A 361 5.00 -17.96 6.35
N ASP A 362 6.04 -18.11 5.53
CA ASP A 362 5.89 -18.29 4.07
C ASP A 362 5.06 -19.54 3.71
N THR A 363 5.13 -20.56 4.57
CA THR A 363 4.35 -21.81 4.48
C THR A 363 2.88 -21.63 4.86
N ALA A 364 2.53 -20.52 5.52
CA ALA A 364 1.22 -20.26 6.06
C ALA A 364 0.30 -19.61 5.00
N THR A 365 -0.02 -20.35 3.94
CA THR A 365 -0.84 -19.87 2.80
C THR A 365 -2.38 -19.93 3.02
N GLY A 366 -2.85 -20.30 4.21
CA GLY A 366 -4.26 -20.48 4.53
C GLY A 366 -5.05 -19.20 4.81
N ASN A 367 -6.26 -19.37 5.33
CA ASN A 367 -7.11 -18.31 5.86
C ASN A 367 -7.18 -18.40 7.39
N TYR A 368 -6.61 -17.40 8.06
CA TYR A 368 -6.61 -17.29 9.52
C TYR A 368 -7.64 -16.25 9.93
N THR A 369 -8.49 -16.59 10.89
CA THR A 369 -9.63 -15.74 11.29
C THR A 369 -9.57 -15.47 12.78
N ILE A 370 -9.53 -14.21 13.17
CA ILE A 370 -9.57 -13.76 14.57
C ILE A 370 -10.92 -13.06 14.81
N ASN A 371 -11.88 -13.81 15.34
CA ASN A 371 -13.21 -13.35 15.74
C ASN A 371 -13.22 -12.80 17.19
N SER A 372 -12.10 -12.27 17.67
CA SER A 372 -11.99 -11.66 18.99
C SER A 372 -11.63 -10.19 18.86
N ASN A 373 -12.19 -9.35 19.74
CA ASN A 373 -11.69 -7.98 19.90
C ASN A 373 -10.19 -8.04 20.21
N PHE A 374 -9.42 -7.21 19.50
CA PHE A 374 -7.97 -7.25 19.54
C PHE A 374 -7.40 -5.96 20.11
N ALA A 375 -6.67 -6.04 21.21
CA ALA A 375 -6.03 -4.88 21.83
C ALA A 375 -4.54 -4.86 21.48
N LEU A 376 -4.06 -3.72 21.00
CA LEU A 376 -2.65 -3.46 20.76
C LEU A 376 -2.00 -3.09 22.10
N GLY A 377 -1.25 -4.02 22.68
CA GLY A 377 -0.49 -3.82 23.93
C GLY A 377 0.78 -2.97 23.73
N ALA A 378 1.34 -2.99 22.52
CA ALA A 378 2.46 -2.17 22.06
C ALA A 378 2.29 -1.86 20.55
N LEU A 379 3.31 -1.28 19.90
CA LEU A 379 3.32 -1.19 18.42
C LEU A 379 3.32 -2.60 17.83
N ASN A 380 2.27 -2.95 17.09
CA ASN A 380 2.10 -4.28 16.52
C ASN A 380 2.53 -4.31 15.06
N PHE A 381 3.32 -5.34 14.72
CA PHE A 381 3.70 -5.66 13.36
C PHE A 381 2.89 -6.86 12.89
N PHE A 382 2.21 -6.67 11.78
CA PHE A 382 1.47 -7.71 11.09
C PHE A 382 2.35 -8.20 9.95
N GLU A 383 3.27 -9.11 10.27
CA GLU A 383 4.24 -9.69 9.32
C GLU A 383 3.56 -10.87 8.62
N ILE A 384 2.72 -10.54 7.65
CA ILE A 384 1.89 -11.54 6.95
C ILE A 384 2.63 -11.95 5.68
N ASN A 385 3.57 -12.88 5.77
CA ASN A 385 4.36 -13.29 4.60
C ASN A 385 3.53 -14.05 3.57
N ALA A 386 2.52 -14.81 4.01
CA ALA A 386 1.63 -15.56 3.14
C ALA A 386 0.19 -15.64 3.67
N GLY A 387 -0.72 -16.08 2.81
CA GLY A 387 -2.13 -16.32 3.17
C GLY A 387 -2.90 -15.05 3.48
N THR A 388 -4.01 -15.21 4.21
CA THR A 388 -4.88 -14.09 4.61
C THR A 388 -5.20 -14.16 6.10
N VAL A 389 -4.94 -13.06 6.82
CA VAL A 389 -5.39 -12.87 8.21
C VAL A 389 -6.62 -11.96 8.23
N ASN A 390 -7.72 -12.48 8.75
CA ASN A 390 -9.00 -11.79 8.88
C ASN A 390 -9.21 -11.34 10.33
N MET A 391 -9.07 -10.04 10.58
CA MET A 391 -9.36 -9.41 11.87
C MET A 391 -10.83 -9.02 11.93
N ASN A 392 -11.65 -9.92 12.47
CA ASN A 392 -13.10 -9.75 12.57
C ASN A 392 -13.53 -9.11 13.89
N GLY A 393 -12.66 -8.97 14.89
CA GLY A 393 -12.95 -8.14 16.06
C GLY A 393 -12.57 -6.67 15.86
N VAL A 394 -13.00 -5.81 16.77
CA VAL A 394 -12.54 -4.41 16.81
C VAL A 394 -11.08 -4.37 17.28
N ILE A 395 -10.20 -3.76 16.49
CA ILE A 395 -8.83 -3.45 16.91
C ILE A 395 -8.81 -2.12 17.68
N SER A 396 -8.19 -2.11 18.86
CA SER A 396 -8.17 -0.97 19.78
C SER A 396 -6.81 -0.83 20.47
N GLY A 397 -6.55 0.31 21.13
CA GLY A 397 -5.32 0.55 21.89
C GLY A 397 -4.62 1.85 21.48
N ALA A 398 -3.58 2.23 22.22
CA ALA A 398 -2.88 3.50 21.99
C ALA A 398 -1.97 3.48 20.74
N TYR A 399 -1.61 2.28 20.28
CA TYR A 399 -0.55 2.05 19.30
C TYR A 399 -1.05 1.90 17.87
N GLY A 400 -0.10 1.82 16.94
CA GLY A 400 -0.35 1.67 15.51
C GLY A 400 -0.21 0.24 14.99
N ILE A 401 -0.46 0.09 13.70
CA ILE A 401 -0.32 -1.14 12.94
C ILE A 401 0.70 -0.91 11.83
N VAL A 402 1.66 -1.82 11.69
CA VAL A 402 2.56 -1.88 10.54
C VAL A 402 2.36 -3.21 9.83
N LYS A 403 1.98 -3.19 8.55
CA LYS A 403 1.80 -4.38 7.72
C LYS A 403 3.02 -4.60 6.83
N SER A 404 3.62 -5.79 6.88
CA SER A 404 4.70 -6.26 6.00
C SER A 404 4.41 -7.69 5.51
N GLY A 405 5.26 -8.21 4.61
CA GLY A 405 5.09 -9.52 3.95
C GLY A 405 4.05 -9.50 2.82
N ASP A 406 4.14 -10.45 1.89
CA ASP A 406 3.35 -10.46 0.64
C ASP A 406 1.85 -10.76 0.84
N GLY A 407 1.49 -11.38 1.96
CA GLY A 407 0.14 -11.82 2.28
C GLY A 407 -0.84 -10.67 2.57
N THR A 408 -2.09 -11.05 2.84
CA THR A 408 -3.21 -10.10 3.02
C THR A 408 -3.63 -9.98 4.48
N LEU A 409 -3.73 -8.74 4.97
CA LEU A 409 -4.39 -8.41 6.24
C LEU A 409 -5.75 -7.77 5.97
N VAL A 410 -6.82 -8.29 6.56
CA VAL A 410 -8.17 -7.72 6.45
C VAL A 410 -8.59 -7.14 7.80
N LEU A 411 -8.85 -5.83 7.83
CA LEU A 411 -9.49 -5.14 8.95
C LEU A 411 -11.00 -5.13 8.70
N GLY A 412 -11.72 -6.07 9.31
CA GLY A 412 -13.13 -6.34 9.00
C GLY A 412 -14.14 -5.40 9.67
N ASN A 413 -13.75 -4.74 10.76
CA ASN A 413 -14.65 -3.99 11.64
C ASN A 413 -14.24 -2.52 11.84
N ASN A 414 -15.06 -1.76 12.58
CA ASN A 414 -14.80 -0.35 12.90
C ASN A 414 -13.73 -0.23 14.01
N ASN A 415 -12.47 -0.05 13.63
CA ASN A 415 -11.33 -0.02 14.53
C ASN A 415 -11.15 1.33 15.23
N THR A 416 -10.58 1.32 16.44
CA THR A 416 -10.51 2.47 17.36
C THR A 416 -9.11 2.72 17.94
N PHE A 417 -8.07 2.06 17.42
CA PHE A 417 -6.70 2.33 17.86
C PHE A 417 -6.28 3.77 17.55
N THR A 418 -5.39 4.37 18.32
CA THR A 418 -5.04 5.80 18.13
C THR A 418 -3.73 6.04 17.38
N GLY A 419 -2.90 5.00 17.21
CA GLY A 419 -1.66 5.10 16.45
C GLY A 419 -1.86 5.06 14.94
N PHE A 420 -0.74 5.15 14.21
CA PHE A 420 -0.74 5.21 12.74
C PHE A 420 -1.03 3.84 12.09
N LEU A 421 -1.44 3.88 10.82
CA LEU A 421 -1.55 2.71 9.95
C LEU A 421 -0.47 2.78 8.87
N GLY A 422 0.50 1.88 8.91
CA GLY A 422 1.58 1.78 7.93
C GLY A 422 1.49 0.52 7.08
N VAL A 423 1.64 0.66 5.76
CA VAL A 423 1.76 -0.46 4.82
C VAL A 423 3.16 -0.44 4.21
N GLN A 424 3.94 -1.48 4.47
CA GLN A 424 5.28 -1.66 3.94
C GLN A 424 5.31 -2.71 2.83
N ASP A 425 4.43 -3.72 2.88
CA ASP A 425 4.31 -4.71 1.82
C ASP A 425 2.98 -5.47 1.82
N GLY A 426 2.74 -6.21 0.74
CA GLY A 426 1.58 -7.06 0.54
C GLY A 426 0.29 -6.25 0.42
N THR A 427 -0.82 -6.80 0.91
CA THR A 427 -2.12 -6.12 0.85
C THR A 427 -2.71 -5.92 2.24
N ILE A 428 -3.24 -4.73 2.49
CA ILE A 428 -4.20 -4.50 3.57
C ILE A 428 -5.57 -4.13 2.99
N VAL A 429 -6.63 -4.75 3.49
CA VAL A 429 -8.02 -4.41 3.17
C VAL A 429 -8.65 -3.77 4.38
N VAL A 430 -9.11 -2.52 4.25
CA VAL A 430 -9.74 -1.78 5.33
C VAL A 430 -11.23 -1.61 5.03
N ASN A 431 -12.05 -2.25 5.85
CA ASN A 431 -13.51 -2.17 5.77
C ASN A 431 -14.08 -1.30 6.89
N GLY A 432 -15.39 -1.03 6.81
CA GLY A 432 -16.14 -0.34 7.85
C GLY A 432 -15.87 1.16 7.96
N THR A 433 -16.50 1.77 8.96
CA THR A 433 -16.32 3.17 9.35
C THR A 433 -15.41 3.19 10.57
N ASN A 434 -14.10 3.26 10.33
CA ASN A 434 -13.09 3.29 11.37
C ASN A 434 -13.10 4.63 12.10
N ALA A 435 -12.59 4.62 13.34
CA ALA A 435 -12.44 5.78 14.19
C ALA A 435 -11.00 5.97 14.70
N TYR A 436 -10.03 5.23 14.12
CA TYR A 436 -8.62 5.42 14.46
C TYR A 436 -8.15 6.83 14.11
N THR A 437 -7.20 7.36 14.88
CA THR A 437 -6.82 8.79 14.79
C THR A 437 -5.45 9.04 14.18
N GLY A 438 -4.59 8.02 14.12
CA GLY A 438 -3.26 8.17 13.54
C GLY A 438 -3.29 8.32 12.01
N GLY A 439 -2.20 8.86 11.46
CA GLY A 439 -2.01 9.01 10.02
C GLY A 439 -1.98 7.66 9.29
N THR A 440 -2.13 7.69 7.96
CA THR A 440 -2.02 6.50 7.11
C THR A 440 -0.90 6.71 6.11
N THR A 441 0.00 5.73 6.02
CA THR A 441 1.13 5.74 5.10
C THR A 441 1.17 4.41 4.34
N VAL A 442 1.32 4.49 3.02
CA VAL A 442 1.54 3.33 2.16
C VAL A 442 2.90 3.49 1.52
N ILE A 443 3.92 2.83 2.06
CA ILE A 443 5.30 2.92 1.58
C ILE A 443 5.48 2.06 0.32
N ASN A 444 5.07 0.80 0.43
CA ASN A 444 5.05 -0.19 -0.65
C ASN A 444 3.91 -1.18 -0.37
N GLY A 445 3.49 -1.91 -1.40
CA GLY A 445 2.31 -2.77 -1.35
C GLY A 445 1.02 -1.97 -1.53
N ARG A 446 -0.10 -2.56 -1.13
CA ARG A 446 -1.45 -2.13 -1.54
C ARG A 446 -2.41 -1.94 -0.37
N LEU A 447 -2.98 -0.74 -0.29
CA LEU A 447 -4.10 -0.39 0.56
C LEU A 447 -5.40 -0.48 -0.24
N VAL A 448 -6.29 -1.39 0.15
CA VAL A 448 -7.63 -1.55 -0.43
C VAL A 448 -8.67 -0.96 0.51
N LEU A 449 -9.48 -0.02 0.02
CA LEU A 449 -10.58 0.58 0.78
C LEU A 449 -11.90 -0.07 0.41
N GLY A 450 -12.49 -0.80 1.35
CA GLY A 450 -13.82 -1.40 1.26
C GLY A 450 -14.93 -0.53 1.85
N ALA A 451 -14.66 0.75 2.12
CA ALA A 451 -15.60 1.78 2.56
C ALA A 451 -15.18 3.16 2.02
N ASP A 452 -16.10 4.13 2.04
CA ASP A 452 -15.76 5.53 1.76
C ASP A 452 -14.72 6.03 2.78
N ALA A 453 -13.86 6.96 2.40
CA ALA A 453 -12.80 7.50 3.23
C ALA A 453 -12.75 9.04 3.11
N GLY A 454 -13.41 9.74 4.05
CA GLY A 454 -13.38 11.20 4.15
C GLY A 454 -12.92 11.66 5.53
N ALA A 455 -13.63 12.61 6.14
CA ALA A 455 -13.42 13.00 7.55
C ALA A 455 -13.75 11.87 8.54
N THR A 456 -14.58 10.93 8.10
CA THR A 456 -14.86 9.63 8.73
C THR A 456 -14.86 8.58 7.62
N GLY A 457 -14.79 7.29 7.97
CA GLY A 457 -14.88 6.20 7.00
C GLY A 457 -13.77 5.17 7.16
N ALA A 458 -13.36 4.52 6.06
CA ALA A 458 -12.35 3.47 6.07
C ALA A 458 -11.05 3.93 6.76
N LEU A 459 -10.67 5.20 6.59
CA LEU A 459 -9.38 5.71 7.04
C LEU A 459 -9.40 6.53 8.34
N GLY A 460 -10.42 6.29 9.17
CA GLY A 460 -10.48 6.85 10.52
C GLY A 460 -10.81 8.34 10.56
N ASN A 461 -10.53 8.96 11.70
CA ASN A 461 -10.80 10.37 12.01
C ASN A 461 -9.56 11.26 11.81
N SER A 462 -8.50 10.75 11.19
CA SER A 462 -7.30 11.54 10.91
C SER A 462 -7.57 12.51 9.75
N SER A 463 -7.22 13.78 9.96
CA SER A 463 -7.28 14.83 8.94
C SER A 463 -5.97 15.02 8.18
N SER A 464 -4.92 14.30 8.54
CA SER A 464 -3.63 14.34 7.84
C SER A 464 -3.76 13.74 6.43
N GLU A 465 -2.97 14.23 5.49
CA GLU A 465 -2.89 13.62 4.16
C GLU A 465 -2.44 12.15 4.23
N ILE A 466 -2.77 11.37 3.20
CA ILE A 466 -2.23 10.03 3.02
C ILE A 466 -0.85 10.16 2.39
N ALA A 467 0.18 9.69 3.08
CA ALA A 467 1.50 9.58 2.49
C ALA A 467 1.55 8.33 1.60
N LEU A 468 1.73 8.52 0.30
CA LEU A 468 1.86 7.46 -0.69
C LEU A 468 3.29 7.41 -1.21
N GLY A 469 3.98 6.37 -0.79
CA GLY A 469 5.36 6.07 -1.12
C GLY A 469 6.39 6.36 -0.04
N ALA A 470 7.68 6.21 -0.38
CA ALA A 470 8.79 6.55 0.51
C ALA A 470 9.98 7.17 -0.20
N ASP A 471 10.67 8.08 0.48
CA ASP A 471 11.88 8.73 -0.02
C ASP A 471 12.98 7.73 -0.40
N ALA A 472 13.66 8.00 -1.52
CA ALA A 472 14.67 7.13 -2.13
C ALA A 472 15.80 6.77 -1.16
N GLY A 473 16.16 7.68 -0.25
CA GLY A 473 17.27 7.48 0.70
C GLY A 473 17.12 6.27 1.63
N LEU A 474 15.89 5.84 1.95
CA LEU A 474 15.63 4.73 2.89
C LEU A 474 15.53 3.36 2.20
N TYR A 475 15.27 3.33 0.88
CA TYR A 475 15.04 2.10 0.09
C TYR A 475 15.95 1.97 -1.14
N ALA A 476 17.00 2.81 -1.23
CA ALA A 476 17.97 2.85 -2.34
C ALA A 476 18.69 1.51 -2.62
N TYR A 477 18.55 0.50 -1.74
CA TYR A 477 19.26 -0.77 -1.82
C TYR A 477 18.39 -2.00 -2.13
N ILE A 478 17.18 -1.84 -2.68
CA ILE A 478 16.47 -2.98 -3.29
C ILE A 478 17.06 -3.22 -4.69
N GLY A 479 18.31 -3.69 -4.72
CA GLY A 479 18.98 -4.17 -5.92
C GLY A 479 18.37 -5.48 -6.37
N GLY A 480 17.64 -5.48 -7.50
CA GLY A 480 17.09 -6.72 -8.04
C GLY A 480 16.02 -6.63 -9.13
N GLY A 481 15.87 -5.50 -9.84
CA GLY A 481 14.88 -5.41 -10.92
C GLY A 481 13.41 -5.54 -10.48
N GLN A 482 13.13 -5.50 -9.17
CA GLN A 482 11.78 -5.42 -8.61
C GLN A 482 11.27 -3.99 -8.73
N VAL A 483 10.08 -3.81 -9.33
CA VAL A 483 9.41 -2.50 -9.38
C VAL A 483 8.62 -2.35 -8.09
N LEU A 484 9.18 -1.61 -7.13
CA LEU A 484 8.45 -1.21 -5.93
C LEU A 484 7.22 -0.39 -6.32
N MET A 485 6.08 -0.67 -5.69
CA MET A 485 4.81 -0.05 -6.03
C MET A 485 4.00 0.22 -4.77
N ALA A 486 3.66 1.48 -4.55
CA ALA A 486 2.74 1.90 -3.49
C ALA A 486 1.35 2.12 -4.07
N GLU A 487 0.33 1.42 -3.59
CA GLU A 487 -0.99 1.38 -4.23
C GLU A 487 -2.11 1.76 -3.26
N ILE A 488 -3.05 2.58 -3.74
CA ILE A 488 -4.36 2.79 -3.11
C ILE A 488 -5.44 2.37 -4.12
N MET A 489 -6.25 1.38 -3.74
CA MET A 489 -7.32 0.83 -4.56
C MET A 489 -8.67 0.96 -3.86
N LEU A 490 -9.63 1.59 -4.52
CA LEU A 490 -11.02 1.67 -4.05
C LEU A 490 -11.80 0.44 -4.53
N ASN A 491 -12.37 -0.32 -3.59
CA ASN A 491 -13.17 -1.51 -3.92
C ASN A 491 -14.67 -1.18 -3.93
N GLY A 492 -15.26 -1.12 -5.11
CA GLY A 492 -16.62 -0.67 -5.34
C GLY A 492 -16.73 0.83 -5.62
N ASN A 493 -17.97 1.31 -5.69
CA ASN A 493 -18.30 2.71 -5.91
C ASN A 493 -18.05 3.52 -4.63
N ARG A 494 -16.77 3.79 -4.33
CA ARG A 494 -16.34 4.48 -3.10
C ARG A 494 -15.78 5.85 -3.38
N THR A 495 -15.78 6.71 -2.37
CA THR A 495 -15.14 8.02 -2.42
C THR A 495 -14.01 8.12 -1.42
N LEU A 496 -12.83 8.54 -1.88
CA LEU A 496 -11.71 8.97 -1.06
C LEU A 496 -11.57 10.50 -1.19
N SER A 497 -11.92 11.20 -0.11
CA SER A 497 -11.90 12.67 -0.04
C SER A 497 -10.69 13.26 0.66
N ARG A 498 -9.82 12.42 1.21
CA ARG A 498 -8.59 12.86 1.88
C ARG A 498 -7.51 13.14 0.85
N ASP A 499 -6.75 14.20 1.08
CA ASP A 499 -5.61 14.57 0.24
C ASP A 499 -4.54 13.46 0.29
N ILE A 500 -3.80 13.33 -0.81
CA ILE A 500 -2.76 12.31 -0.97
C ILE A 500 -1.44 13.02 -1.30
N GLY A 501 -0.51 12.93 -0.37
CA GLY A 501 0.87 13.37 -0.54
C GLY A 501 1.67 12.27 -1.22
N LEU A 502 2.28 12.59 -2.37
CA LEU A 502 3.17 11.66 -3.06
C LEU A 502 4.60 11.88 -2.53
N ALA A 503 5.20 10.84 -1.95
CA ALA A 503 6.57 10.92 -1.49
C ALA A 503 7.54 11.13 -2.67
N ALA A 504 8.66 11.82 -2.39
CA ALA A 504 9.84 11.79 -3.24
C ALA A 504 10.35 10.33 -3.37
N GLY A 505 11.00 9.98 -4.47
CA GLY A 505 11.52 8.64 -4.77
C GLY A 505 10.88 7.99 -6.00
N ASP A 506 11.66 7.17 -6.72
CA ASP A 506 11.36 6.65 -8.06
C ASP A 506 10.50 5.38 -8.13
N PHE A 507 10.07 4.84 -6.99
CA PHE A 507 9.10 3.73 -6.96
C PHE A 507 7.75 4.17 -7.55
N GLY A 508 7.05 3.22 -8.17
CA GLY A 508 5.76 3.46 -8.80
C GLY A 508 4.68 3.77 -7.75
N LYS A 509 3.71 4.60 -8.13
CA LYS A 509 2.58 4.96 -7.27
C LYS A 509 1.29 4.70 -8.03
N ARG A 510 0.39 3.87 -7.50
CA ARG A 510 -0.90 3.58 -8.14
C ARG A 510 -2.07 4.13 -7.32
N LEU A 511 -2.97 4.79 -8.03
CA LEU A 511 -4.25 5.27 -7.53
C LEU A 511 -5.33 4.68 -8.44
N GLY A 512 -6.20 3.82 -7.92
CA GLY A 512 -7.15 3.13 -8.77
C GLY A 512 -8.41 2.64 -8.08
N GLY A 513 -9.21 1.94 -8.86
CA GLY A 513 -10.46 1.34 -8.42
C GLY A 513 -10.70 0.00 -9.09
N MET A 514 -11.42 -0.85 -8.38
CA MET A 514 -11.83 -2.19 -8.81
C MET A 514 -13.27 -2.46 -8.41
N ASN A 515 -14.00 -3.25 -9.21
CA ASN A 515 -15.42 -3.55 -9.00
C ASN A 515 -16.30 -2.28 -8.91
N ALA A 516 -15.90 -1.22 -9.60
CA ALA A 516 -16.40 0.14 -9.45
C ALA A 516 -17.21 0.59 -10.68
N THR A 517 -18.29 -0.13 -11.00
CA THR A 517 -19.09 0.10 -12.22
C THR A 517 -19.89 1.40 -12.20
N GLY A 518 -20.30 1.88 -11.03
CA GLY A 518 -20.90 3.21 -10.85
C GLY A 518 -19.84 4.31 -10.66
N GLY A 519 -18.61 3.88 -10.36
CA GLY A 519 -17.39 4.66 -10.36
C GLY A 519 -16.87 4.99 -8.96
N ALA A 520 -15.59 4.70 -8.75
CA ALA A 520 -14.84 5.12 -7.58
C ALA A 520 -14.33 6.55 -7.77
N THR A 521 -14.24 7.34 -6.71
CA THR A 521 -13.91 8.78 -6.79
C THR A 521 -12.78 9.15 -5.84
N PHE A 522 -11.73 9.75 -6.39
CA PHE A 522 -10.69 10.48 -5.67
C PHE A 522 -11.02 11.97 -5.73
N SER A 523 -11.52 12.52 -4.63
CA SER A 523 -11.91 13.93 -4.51
C SER A 523 -10.92 14.77 -3.71
N GLY A 524 -10.03 14.15 -2.94
CA GLY A 524 -8.88 14.81 -2.34
C GLY A 524 -7.87 15.29 -3.40
N ASN A 525 -7.06 16.27 -3.02
CA ASN A 525 -6.01 16.82 -3.88
C ASN A 525 -4.81 15.87 -3.97
N ILE A 526 -4.17 15.85 -5.13
CA ILE A 526 -2.92 15.13 -5.40
C ILE A 526 -1.95 16.11 -6.07
N VAL A 527 -0.78 16.31 -5.47
CA VAL A 527 0.27 17.19 -5.99
C VAL A 527 1.48 16.35 -6.38
N PHE A 528 1.90 16.47 -7.64
CA PHE A 528 3.10 15.83 -8.17
C PHE A 528 4.34 16.69 -7.88
N GLY A 529 5.45 16.04 -7.50
CA GLY A 529 6.74 16.71 -7.24
C GLY A 529 7.30 17.43 -8.48
N THR A 530 7.94 18.58 -8.25
CA THR A 530 8.38 19.52 -9.31
C THR A 530 9.88 19.45 -9.63
N THR A 531 10.68 18.65 -8.91
CA THR A 531 12.14 18.62 -9.07
C THR A 531 12.54 17.90 -10.36
N SER A 532 13.19 18.67 -11.25
CA SER A 532 13.70 18.22 -12.56
C SER A 532 15.18 17.85 -12.53
N SER A 533 15.83 17.91 -11.37
CA SER A 533 17.28 17.83 -11.24
C SER A 533 17.70 16.52 -10.59
N ASN A 534 18.11 15.57 -11.44
CA ASN A 534 18.81 14.31 -11.14
C ASN A 534 17.91 13.09 -10.82
N PRO A 535 17.84 12.07 -11.71
CA PRO A 535 17.19 10.79 -11.41
C PRO A 535 17.93 9.97 -10.33
N ASP A 536 19.17 10.33 -9.97
CA ASP A 536 19.99 9.63 -8.98
C ASP A 536 20.25 10.43 -7.68
N SER A 537 19.49 11.51 -7.38
CA SER A 537 19.60 12.20 -6.08
C SER A 537 18.49 11.76 -5.12
N ALA A 538 18.77 11.80 -3.81
CA ALA A 538 17.79 11.62 -2.74
C ALA A 538 16.66 12.66 -2.71
N ASP A 539 16.57 13.55 -3.71
CA ASP A 539 15.50 14.52 -3.94
C ASP A 539 14.67 14.17 -5.20
N SER A 540 14.75 12.92 -5.68
CA SER A 540 14.14 12.50 -6.95
C SER A 540 12.62 12.58 -6.87
N ALA A 541 12.03 13.37 -7.77
CA ALA A 541 10.58 13.53 -7.90
C ALA A 541 9.89 12.17 -8.12
N ALA A 542 8.73 11.98 -7.47
CA ALA A 542 7.87 10.80 -7.52
C ALA A 542 8.03 10.00 -8.83
N GLY A 543 8.35 8.70 -8.70
CA GLY A 543 8.30 7.73 -9.78
C GLY A 543 6.96 7.75 -10.53
N GLU A 544 6.87 6.96 -11.61
CA GLU A 544 5.67 6.95 -12.46
C GLU A 544 4.39 6.79 -11.65
N VAL A 545 3.40 7.64 -11.94
CA VAL A 545 2.09 7.57 -11.28
C VAL A 545 1.10 6.88 -12.21
N TYR A 546 0.51 5.81 -11.73
CA TYR A 546 -0.48 4.99 -12.40
C TYR A 546 -1.87 5.38 -11.92
N LEU A 547 -2.75 5.73 -12.85
CA LEU A 547 -4.17 5.90 -12.59
C LEU A 547 -4.90 4.72 -13.23
N THR A 548 -5.55 3.88 -12.41
CA THR A 548 -5.99 2.56 -12.83
C THR A 548 -7.49 2.35 -12.65
N ALA A 549 -8.19 2.06 -13.73
CA ALA A 549 -9.53 1.45 -13.68
C ALA A 549 -9.39 -0.02 -14.05
N GLN A 550 -9.38 -0.92 -13.06
CA GLN A 550 -8.83 -2.27 -13.22
C GLN A 550 -9.50 -3.07 -14.35
N ASN A 551 -10.81 -3.24 -14.29
CA ASN A 551 -11.58 -4.03 -15.26
C ASN A 551 -12.31 -3.12 -16.26
N ALA A 552 -12.69 -3.66 -17.41
CA ALA A 552 -13.34 -2.90 -18.49
C ALA A 552 -14.60 -2.12 -18.07
N SER A 553 -15.36 -2.62 -17.09
CA SER A 553 -16.56 -1.96 -16.56
C SER A 553 -16.27 -0.94 -15.46
N ASP A 554 -15.06 -0.88 -14.94
CA ASP A 554 -14.70 -0.01 -13.83
C ASP A 554 -14.55 1.44 -14.29
N VAL A 555 -15.01 2.37 -13.46
CA VAL A 555 -14.81 3.80 -13.65
C VAL A 555 -14.07 4.36 -12.44
N VAL A 556 -13.06 5.20 -12.66
CA VAL A 556 -12.33 5.90 -11.60
C VAL A 556 -12.30 7.39 -11.92
N ARG A 557 -12.90 8.20 -11.04
CA ARG A 557 -13.03 9.64 -11.18
C ARG A 557 -11.99 10.35 -10.32
N PHE A 558 -11.29 11.30 -10.91
CA PHE A 558 -10.45 12.24 -10.18
C PHE A 558 -11.15 13.59 -10.21
N SER A 559 -11.88 13.91 -9.15
CA SER A 559 -12.65 15.17 -9.05
C SER A 559 -11.87 16.29 -8.34
N GLY A 560 -10.90 15.94 -7.50
CA GLY A 560 -9.97 16.85 -6.84
C GLY A 560 -8.90 17.41 -7.79
N GLN A 561 -8.01 18.26 -7.26
CA GLN A 561 -6.90 18.80 -8.05
C GLN A 561 -5.86 17.71 -8.34
N LEU A 562 -5.36 17.70 -9.59
CA LEU A 562 -4.12 17.04 -9.98
C LEU A 562 -3.17 18.13 -10.49
N ALA A 563 -2.13 18.47 -9.74
CA ALA A 563 -1.30 19.66 -9.98
C ALA A 563 0.20 19.40 -9.76
N GLY A 564 1.06 20.33 -10.17
CA GLY A 564 2.52 20.21 -10.01
C GLY A 564 3.17 19.35 -11.09
N GLY A 565 4.31 18.72 -10.81
CA GLY A 565 4.96 17.80 -11.75
C GLY A 565 6.00 18.41 -12.68
N SER A 566 6.53 17.59 -13.59
CA SER A 566 7.55 17.92 -14.58
C SER A 566 7.33 17.12 -15.88
N THR A 567 7.55 17.73 -17.04
CA THR A 567 7.36 17.09 -18.35
C THR A 567 8.24 15.87 -18.60
N SER A 568 9.30 15.70 -17.80
CA SER A 568 10.19 14.52 -17.81
C SER A 568 9.62 13.28 -17.11
N LYS A 569 8.54 13.45 -16.33
CA LYS A 569 7.88 12.38 -15.57
C LYS A 569 6.54 12.02 -16.21
N ARG A 570 5.98 10.88 -15.83
CA ARG A 570 4.77 10.32 -16.45
C ARG A 570 3.62 10.12 -15.47
N VAL A 571 2.42 10.43 -15.93
CA VAL A 571 1.15 9.89 -15.43
C VAL A 571 0.69 8.86 -16.47
N ILE A 572 0.54 7.61 -16.05
CA ILE A 572 0.18 6.48 -16.88
C ILE A 572 -1.26 6.08 -16.58
N ILE A 573 -2.09 6.03 -17.60
CA ILE A 573 -3.43 5.46 -17.51
C ILE A 573 -3.33 3.99 -17.93
N ASP A 574 -3.66 3.11 -16.99
CA ASP A 574 -3.66 1.66 -17.17
C ASP A 574 -4.97 1.02 -16.65
N GLY A 575 -5.04 -0.30 -16.75
CA GLY A 575 -6.29 -1.03 -16.60
C GLY A 575 -7.18 -0.95 -17.85
N GLU A 576 -8.25 -1.73 -17.87
CA GLU A 576 -9.14 -1.85 -19.03
C GLU A 576 -10.29 -0.85 -18.99
N GLY A 577 -10.59 -0.29 -17.83
CA GLY A 577 -11.74 0.57 -17.60
C GLY A 577 -11.53 2.04 -18.00
N THR A 578 -12.33 2.92 -17.39
CA THR A 578 -12.29 4.37 -17.65
C THR A 578 -11.72 5.14 -16.46
N VAL A 579 -10.62 5.85 -16.68
CA VAL A 579 -10.17 6.93 -15.81
C VAL A 579 -10.77 8.25 -16.29
N ALA A 580 -11.51 8.95 -15.43
CA ALA A 580 -12.20 10.19 -15.76
C ALA A 580 -11.68 11.36 -14.93
N TYR A 581 -11.26 12.42 -15.61
CA TYR A 581 -11.01 13.72 -15.00
C TYR A 581 -12.32 14.49 -14.93
N THR A 582 -12.80 14.67 -13.70
CA THR A 582 -14.07 15.36 -13.38
C THR A 582 -13.81 16.55 -12.45
N GLY A 583 -14.84 17.32 -12.10
CA GLY A 583 -14.73 18.38 -11.10
C GLY A 583 -13.83 19.54 -11.54
N VAL A 584 -12.70 19.72 -10.87
CA VAL A 584 -11.77 20.84 -11.16
C VAL A 584 -10.80 20.51 -12.30
N ASN A 585 -10.26 21.55 -12.94
CA ASN A 585 -9.22 21.40 -13.97
C ASN A 585 -7.97 20.69 -13.44
N LYS A 586 -7.34 19.89 -14.30
CA LYS A 586 -6.07 19.20 -14.03
C LYS A 586 -4.93 20.04 -14.62
N THR A 587 -3.96 20.39 -13.79
CA THR A 587 -2.89 21.35 -14.11
C THR A 587 -1.49 20.74 -13.98
N TYR A 588 -1.40 19.42 -13.86
CA TYR A 588 -0.12 18.73 -13.72
C TYR A 588 0.73 18.81 -15.00
N GLN A 589 2.06 18.89 -14.85
CA GLN A 589 3.01 19.09 -15.95
C GLN A 589 3.58 17.78 -16.52
N ASN A 590 3.43 16.65 -15.81
CA ASN A 590 3.86 15.34 -16.27
C ASN A 590 3.30 15.01 -17.66
N ALA A 591 4.06 14.24 -18.44
CA ALA A 591 3.55 13.64 -19.65
C ALA A 591 2.45 12.62 -19.30
N THR A 592 1.38 12.58 -20.09
CA THR A 592 0.27 11.63 -19.93
C THR A 592 0.42 10.51 -20.95
N LEU A 593 0.49 9.27 -20.49
CA LEU A 593 0.51 8.08 -21.35
C LEU A 593 -0.78 7.30 -21.13
N VAL A 594 -1.67 7.28 -22.12
CA VAL A 594 -2.85 6.41 -22.13
C VAL A 594 -2.43 5.07 -22.73
N LYS A 595 -2.07 4.12 -21.85
CA LYS A 595 -1.50 2.82 -22.24
C LYS A 595 -2.57 1.78 -22.53
N LYS A 596 -3.67 1.80 -21.76
CA LYS A 596 -4.82 0.89 -21.89
C LYS A 596 -6.09 1.62 -21.45
N GLY A 597 -7.25 1.04 -21.77
CA GLY A 597 -8.55 1.56 -21.34
C GLY A 597 -8.85 2.93 -21.92
N THR A 598 -9.63 3.73 -21.19
CA THR A 598 -10.03 5.08 -21.60
C THR A 598 -9.58 6.14 -20.60
N LEU A 599 -8.93 7.20 -21.09
CA LEU A 599 -8.86 8.47 -20.39
C LEU A 599 -9.99 9.38 -20.86
N LEU A 600 -10.91 9.74 -19.98
CA LEU A 600 -11.97 10.73 -20.21
C LEU A 600 -11.60 12.08 -19.58
N ILE A 601 -11.54 13.13 -20.39
CA ILE A 601 -11.57 14.53 -19.91
C ILE A 601 -13.03 14.97 -19.99
N ASP A 602 -13.70 15.06 -18.86
CA ASP A 602 -15.15 15.27 -18.80
C ASP A 602 -15.55 16.70 -19.17
N SER A 603 -16.83 16.90 -19.50
CA SER A 603 -17.38 18.21 -19.84
C SER A 603 -17.17 19.22 -18.70
N GLY A 604 -16.76 20.44 -19.05
CA GLY A 604 -16.43 21.50 -18.09
C GLY A 604 -15.06 21.36 -17.41
N VAL A 605 -14.28 20.32 -17.72
CA VAL A 605 -12.94 20.08 -17.18
C VAL A 605 -11.87 20.30 -18.26
N ALA A 606 -10.75 20.90 -17.89
CA ALA A 606 -9.57 21.03 -18.73
C ALA A 606 -8.37 20.26 -18.16
N LEU A 607 -7.58 19.62 -19.03
CA LEU A 607 -6.19 19.24 -18.77
C LEU A 607 -5.28 20.30 -19.41
N THR A 608 -4.64 21.15 -18.59
CA THR A 608 -3.86 22.30 -19.08
C THR A 608 -2.34 22.11 -18.98
N GLY A 609 -1.89 20.93 -18.55
CA GLY A 609 -0.48 20.59 -18.37
C GLY A 609 0.33 20.66 -19.66
N ASN A 610 1.60 21.07 -19.57
CA ASN A 610 2.48 21.15 -20.75
C ASN A 610 3.19 19.83 -21.12
N GLY A 611 2.91 18.75 -20.39
CA GLY A 611 3.41 17.41 -20.74
C GLY A 611 2.92 16.95 -22.11
N ASN A 612 3.69 16.06 -22.72
CA ASN A 612 3.24 15.34 -23.91
C ASN A 612 2.08 14.43 -23.54
N VAL A 613 1.13 14.24 -24.46
CA VAL A 613 0.06 13.25 -24.33
C VAL A 613 0.25 12.19 -25.39
N THR A 614 0.34 10.93 -25.00
CA THR A 614 0.49 9.77 -25.88
C THR A 614 -0.66 8.80 -25.67
N VAL A 615 -1.26 8.32 -26.75
CA VAL A 615 -2.32 7.31 -26.74
C VAL A 615 -1.83 6.08 -27.48
N ASP A 616 -1.58 4.99 -26.75
CA ASP A 616 -1.08 3.75 -27.33
C ASP A 616 -2.17 3.01 -28.12
N ALA A 617 -1.74 2.07 -28.97
CA ALA A 617 -2.63 1.22 -29.73
C ALA A 617 -3.61 0.46 -28.82
N GLY A 618 -4.89 0.48 -29.17
CA GLY A 618 -5.98 -0.13 -28.39
C GLY A 618 -6.44 0.69 -27.18
N ALA A 619 -5.78 1.81 -26.86
CA ALA A 619 -6.22 2.74 -25.82
C ALA A 619 -7.05 3.89 -26.40
N LYS A 620 -7.83 4.57 -25.54
CA LYS A 620 -8.74 5.65 -25.95
C LYS A 620 -8.55 6.92 -25.13
N LEU A 621 -8.43 8.05 -25.81
CA LEU A 621 -8.53 9.39 -25.23
C LEU A 621 -9.85 10.02 -25.63
N LYS A 622 -10.72 10.26 -24.66
CA LYS A 622 -12.06 10.81 -24.84
C LYS A 622 -12.12 12.23 -24.28
N VAL A 623 -12.23 13.23 -25.15
CA VAL A 623 -12.19 14.65 -24.83
C VAL A 623 -13.61 15.22 -24.95
N ASN A 624 -14.32 15.33 -23.82
CA ASN A 624 -15.60 16.03 -23.73
C ASN A 624 -15.43 17.46 -23.20
N GLY A 625 -14.39 17.70 -22.40
CA GLY A 625 -13.97 19.03 -21.97
C GLY A 625 -12.87 19.58 -22.88
N THR A 626 -11.76 20.04 -22.28
CA THR A 626 -10.65 20.65 -23.02
C THR A 626 -9.32 19.93 -22.78
N LEU A 627 -8.68 19.48 -23.85
CA LEU A 627 -7.26 19.13 -23.83
C LEU A 627 -6.44 20.37 -24.22
N GLY A 628 -6.02 21.13 -23.21
CA GLY A 628 -5.19 22.34 -23.35
C GLY A 628 -3.68 22.04 -23.31
N GLY A 629 -2.83 23.04 -23.05
CA GLY A 629 -1.38 22.92 -22.86
C GLY A 629 -0.57 22.80 -24.16
N THR A 630 0.78 22.86 -24.07
CA THR A 630 1.66 23.04 -25.26
C THR A 630 2.48 21.81 -25.69
N GLY A 631 2.47 20.72 -24.92
CA GLY A 631 3.21 19.50 -25.29
C GLY A 631 2.69 18.83 -26.57
N GLN A 632 3.43 17.86 -27.10
CA GLN A 632 3.00 17.10 -28.28
C GLN A 632 1.83 16.16 -27.94
N LEU A 633 0.88 16.00 -28.86
CA LEU A 633 -0.13 14.93 -28.84
C LEU A 633 0.24 13.88 -29.89
N ALA A 634 0.50 12.65 -29.44
CA ALA A 634 0.78 11.49 -30.30
C ALA A 634 -0.32 10.44 -30.12
N VAL A 635 -0.95 10.03 -31.22
CA VAL A 635 -2.08 9.08 -31.20
C VAL A 635 -1.73 7.87 -32.04
N SER A 636 -1.73 6.69 -31.42
CA SER A 636 -1.69 5.36 -32.07
C SER A 636 -2.91 4.51 -31.71
N GLY A 637 -3.79 5.00 -30.84
CA GLY A 637 -5.10 4.42 -30.52
C GLY A 637 -6.25 5.31 -31.02
N THR A 638 -7.29 5.48 -30.22
CA THR A 638 -8.46 6.29 -30.59
C THR A 638 -8.50 7.61 -29.84
N ILE A 639 -8.79 8.71 -30.54
CA ILE A 639 -9.23 9.98 -29.94
C ILE A 639 -10.71 10.22 -30.27
N SER A 640 -11.51 10.62 -29.28
CA SER A 640 -12.95 10.85 -29.44
C SER A 640 -13.50 11.97 -28.56
N GLY A 641 -14.81 12.20 -28.60
CA GLY A 641 -15.52 13.07 -27.66
C GLY A 641 -16.09 14.32 -28.31
N THR A 642 -16.75 15.16 -27.50
CA THR A 642 -17.48 16.36 -27.96
C THR A 642 -16.78 17.69 -27.65
N GLY A 643 -15.52 17.62 -27.20
CA GLY A 643 -14.81 18.74 -26.60
C GLY A 643 -13.85 19.45 -27.54
N THR A 644 -12.84 20.10 -26.95
CA THR A 644 -11.83 20.87 -27.67
C THR A 644 -10.42 20.33 -27.42
N VAL A 645 -9.68 20.05 -28.49
CA VAL A 645 -8.26 19.69 -28.47
C VAL A 645 -7.46 20.90 -28.94
N GLN A 646 -6.78 21.58 -28.02
CA GLN A 646 -6.03 22.81 -28.30
C GLN A 646 -4.59 22.52 -28.74
N ARG A 647 -4.40 21.49 -29.55
CA ARG A 647 -3.10 21.01 -30.02
C ARG A 647 -3.24 20.49 -31.46
N GLY A 648 -2.19 20.65 -32.25
CA GLY A 648 -2.08 19.95 -33.53
C GLY A 648 -1.57 18.54 -33.35
N PHE A 649 -2.03 17.60 -34.19
CA PHE A 649 -1.63 16.19 -34.13
C PHE A 649 -1.86 15.49 -35.48
N SER A 650 -1.49 14.22 -35.55
CA SER A 650 -1.69 13.37 -36.72
C SER A 650 -2.60 12.18 -36.43
N ILE A 651 -3.46 11.85 -37.38
CA ILE A 651 -4.12 10.55 -37.49
C ILE A 651 -3.48 9.84 -38.68
N ALA A 652 -2.74 8.78 -38.41
CA ALA A 652 -2.01 7.98 -39.39
C ALA A 652 -2.14 6.49 -39.03
N ASN A 653 -1.35 5.62 -39.66
CA ASN A 653 -1.42 4.17 -39.49
C ASN A 653 -1.65 3.70 -38.04
N GLY A 654 -2.80 3.06 -37.80
CA GLY A 654 -3.21 2.51 -36.51
C GLY A 654 -3.99 3.48 -35.61
N ALA A 655 -4.07 4.76 -35.95
CA ALA A 655 -4.80 5.77 -35.19
C ALA A 655 -6.21 6.02 -35.75
N THR A 656 -7.16 6.28 -34.84
CA THR A 656 -8.56 6.60 -35.18
C THR A 656 -8.98 7.92 -34.54
N ILE A 657 -9.69 8.76 -35.28
CA ILE A 657 -10.47 9.88 -34.75
C ILE A 657 -11.96 9.56 -34.90
N SER A 658 -12.74 9.76 -33.83
CA SER A 658 -14.18 9.49 -33.78
C SER A 658 -14.85 10.61 -32.97
N PRO A 659 -15.29 11.70 -33.61
CA PRO A 659 -16.03 12.76 -32.94
C PRO A 659 -17.23 12.22 -32.17
N GLY A 660 -17.60 12.91 -31.09
CA GLY A 660 -18.85 12.63 -30.39
C GLY A 660 -18.83 11.53 -29.32
N ASN A 661 -20.05 11.23 -28.86
CA ASN A 661 -20.43 10.26 -27.83
C ASN A 661 -21.58 9.39 -28.36
N SER A 662 -21.42 8.77 -29.53
CA SER A 662 -22.43 8.80 -30.61
C SER A 662 -22.27 10.09 -31.42
N VAL A 663 -23.30 10.54 -32.13
CA VAL A 663 -23.22 11.77 -32.95
C VAL A 663 -22.80 13.00 -32.13
N GLY A 664 -21.83 13.76 -32.63
CA GLY A 664 -21.36 14.97 -31.96
C GLY A 664 -20.32 15.77 -32.72
N THR A 665 -19.87 16.87 -32.12
CA THR A 665 -18.79 17.71 -32.67
C THR A 665 -17.53 17.63 -31.84
N LEU A 666 -16.40 17.30 -32.46
CA LEU A 666 -15.07 17.44 -31.86
C LEU A 666 -14.34 18.62 -32.51
N THR A 667 -13.79 19.52 -31.71
CA THR A 667 -13.04 20.69 -32.21
C THR A 667 -11.54 20.53 -31.98
N VAL A 668 -10.72 20.78 -33.00
CA VAL A 668 -9.26 20.83 -32.94
C VAL A 668 -8.81 22.25 -33.27
N ILE A 669 -8.13 22.93 -32.35
CA ILE A 669 -7.67 24.31 -32.61
C ILE A 669 -6.39 24.33 -33.47
N GLY A 670 -5.52 23.34 -33.34
CA GLY A 670 -4.28 23.25 -34.11
C GLY A 670 -4.46 22.62 -35.50
N ASP A 671 -3.35 22.50 -36.23
CA ASP A 671 -3.31 21.76 -37.49
C ASP A 671 -3.53 20.25 -37.26
N LEU A 672 -4.34 19.63 -38.11
CA LEU A 672 -4.53 18.18 -38.13
C LEU A 672 -3.88 17.58 -39.38
N LEU A 673 -3.21 16.45 -39.23
CA LEU A 673 -2.64 15.69 -40.35
C LEU A 673 -3.39 14.37 -40.55
N PHE A 674 -3.83 14.12 -41.78
CA PHE A 674 -4.35 12.83 -42.25
C PHE A 674 -3.26 12.09 -43.04
N GLY A 675 -2.67 11.07 -42.41
CA GLY A 675 -1.64 10.20 -42.98
C GLY A 675 -2.21 8.84 -43.41
N GLY A 676 -1.53 8.16 -44.34
CA GLY A 676 -1.99 6.86 -44.82
C GLY A 676 -2.15 5.82 -43.69
N GLY A 677 -3.23 5.05 -43.74
CA GLY A 677 -3.62 4.06 -42.72
C GLY A 677 -4.30 4.63 -41.48
N GLY A 678 -4.53 5.95 -41.41
CA GLY A 678 -5.36 6.56 -40.38
C GLY A 678 -6.85 6.42 -40.69
N VAL A 679 -7.68 6.44 -39.63
CA VAL A 679 -9.14 6.23 -39.73
C VAL A 679 -9.90 7.43 -39.16
N PHE A 680 -10.90 7.92 -39.88
CA PHE A 680 -11.97 8.76 -39.36
C PHE A 680 -13.24 7.91 -39.27
N SER A 681 -13.62 7.52 -38.05
CA SER A 681 -14.89 6.86 -37.79
C SER A 681 -15.98 7.92 -37.65
N TRP A 682 -16.87 7.96 -38.63
CA TRP A 682 -17.94 8.94 -38.73
C TRP A 682 -19.30 8.27 -38.46
N GLU A 683 -19.97 8.71 -37.42
CA GLU A 683 -21.27 8.18 -36.99
C GLU A 683 -22.45 9.02 -37.53
N MET A 684 -23.54 8.36 -37.91
CA MET A 684 -24.79 9.00 -38.33
C MET A 684 -26.01 8.37 -37.64
N GLN A 685 -26.84 9.21 -37.01
CA GLN A 685 -28.16 8.83 -36.48
C GLN A 685 -29.33 9.35 -37.30
N ASN A 686 -29.17 10.48 -38.00
CA ASN A 686 -30.21 11.10 -38.79
C ASN A 686 -29.61 11.72 -40.07
N ALA A 687 -29.89 11.10 -41.22
CA ALA A 687 -29.41 11.53 -42.53
C ALA A 687 -29.96 12.89 -42.99
N SER A 688 -31.10 13.30 -42.43
CA SER A 688 -31.75 14.59 -42.67
C SER A 688 -31.55 15.61 -41.54
N GLY A 689 -30.69 15.28 -40.57
CA GLY A 689 -30.37 16.14 -39.43
C GLY A 689 -29.36 17.23 -39.77
N ASP A 690 -28.78 17.82 -38.73
CA ASP A 690 -27.73 18.85 -38.86
C ASP A 690 -26.36 18.28 -38.46
N GLU A 691 -25.29 18.93 -38.89
CA GLU A 691 -23.92 18.62 -38.49
C GLU A 691 -23.79 18.61 -36.95
N GLY A 692 -23.11 17.60 -36.39
CA GLY A 692 -22.89 17.45 -34.95
C GLY A 692 -24.11 16.97 -34.15
N THR A 693 -25.28 16.79 -34.77
CA THR A 693 -26.50 16.29 -34.09
C THR A 693 -27.21 15.18 -34.85
N GLY A 694 -27.22 15.23 -36.19
CA GLY A 694 -27.67 14.15 -37.06
C GLY A 694 -26.53 13.18 -37.41
N TRP A 695 -25.32 13.71 -37.57
CA TRP A 695 -24.10 12.96 -37.81
C TRP A 695 -22.90 13.66 -37.19
N ASP A 696 -21.76 12.98 -37.11
CA ASP A 696 -20.53 13.52 -36.55
C ASP A 696 -19.96 14.67 -37.37
N LEU A 697 -19.46 15.69 -36.67
CA LEU A 697 -18.70 16.79 -37.25
C LEU A 697 -17.31 16.87 -36.61
N LEU A 698 -16.27 16.95 -37.44
CA LEU A 698 -14.93 17.33 -37.02
C LEU A 698 -14.64 18.78 -37.44
N THR A 699 -14.48 19.67 -36.47
CA THR A 699 -14.10 21.07 -36.72
C THR A 699 -12.61 21.24 -36.45
N ILE A 700 -11.89 21.83 -37.40
CA ILE A 700 -10.46 22.15 -37.28
C ILE A 700 -10.32 23.65 -37.46
N GLU A 701 -9.89 24.38 -36.43
CA GLU A 701 -9.65 25.83 -36.55
C GLU A 701 -8.34 26.10 -37.31
N GLY A 702 -7.37 25.19 -37.25
CA GLY A 702 -6.17 25.21 -38.08
C GLY A 702 -6.39 24.59 -39.46
N LYS A 703 -5.29 24.13 -40.08
CA LYS A 703 -5.30 23.47 -41.39
C LYS A 703 -5.50 21.97 -41.27
N LEU A 704 -6.17 21.39 -42.28
CA LEU A 704 -6.07 19.96 -42.54
C LEU A 704 -4.98 19.69 -43.57
N ASN A 705 -3.95 18.94 -43.20
CA ASN A 705 -2.88 18.48 -44.08
C ASN A 705 -3.07 17.00 -44.46
N ILE A 706 -3.32 16.70 -45.73
CA ILE A 706 -3.51 15.33 -46.22
C ILE A 706 -2.22 14.81 -46.86
N THR A 707 -1.54 13.93 -46.14
CA THR A 707 -0.29 13.26 -46.57
C THR A 707 -0.50 11.81 -46.99
N ALA A 708 -1.71 11.26 -46.80
CA ALA A 708 -2.10 9.98 -47.39
C ALA A 708 -1.88 9.95 -48.92
N THR A 709 -1.72 8.75 -49.45
CA THR A 709 -1.46 8.51 -50.88
C THR A 709 -2.48 7.52 -51.43
N SER A 710 -2.60 7.40 -52.75
CA SER A 710 -3.51 6.43 -53.35
C SER A 710 -3.12 4.97 -53.09
N ALA A 711 -1.85 4.72 -52.75
CA ALA A 711 -1.32 3.40 -52.37
C ALA A 711 -1.47 3.10 -50.86
N ASN A 712 -1.53 4.13 -50.02
CA ASN A 712 -1.77 4.03 -48.58
C ASN A 712 -2.75 5.13 -48.18
N ARG A 713 -4.04 4.80 -48.26
CA ARG A 713 -5.16 5.75 -48.18
C ARG A 713 -5.51 6.07 -46.74
N PHE A 714 -6.15 7.22 -46.53
CA PHE A 714 -6.83 7.54 -45.28
C PHE A 714 -8.25 6.98 -45.35
N GLU A 715 -8.70 6.30 -44.31
CA GLU A 715 -10.00 5.64 -44.29
C GLU A 715 -11.06 6.49 -43.62
N VAL A 716 -12.25 6.52 -44.21
CA VAL A 716 -13.47 7.01 -43.56
C VAL A 716 -14.37 5.82 -43.33
N GLU A 717 -14.57 5.44 -42.08
CA GLU A 717 -15.50 4.38 -41.68
C GLU A 717 -16.88 5.02 -41.48
N LEU A 718 -17.88 4.53 -42.19
CA LEU A 718 -19.26 5.00 -42.08
C LEU A 718 -20.03 4.10 -41.14
N VAL A 719 -20.38 4.64 -39.98
CA VAL A 719 -21.12 3.93 -38.93
C VAL A 719 -22.52 4.54 -38.85
N THR A 720 -23.56 3.74 -39.09
CA THR A 720 -24.93 4.21 -38.88
C THR A 720 -25.50 3.68 -37.58
N LEU A 721 -26.24 4.55 -36.89
CA LEU A 721 -26.82 4.31 -35.59
C LEU A 721 -28.33 4.57 -35.65
N ASN A 722 -29.09 3.84 -34.85
CA ASN A 722 -30.49 4.18 -34.59
C ASN A 722 -30.58 5.33 -33.56
N LEU A 723 -31.80 5.80 -33.28
CA LEU A 723 -32.04 6.90 -32.31
C LEU A 723 -31.61 6.58 -30.86
N SER A 724 -31.30 5.33 -30.54
CA SER A 724 -30.75 4.93 -29.23
C SER A 724 -29.21 4.93 -29.20
N GLY A 725 -28.55 5.34 -30.28
CA GLY A 725 -27.09 5.37 -30.39
C GLY A 725 -26.45 3.99 -30.52
N VAL A 726 -27.22 2.97 -30.91
CA VAL A 726 -26.71 1.63 -31.21
C VAL A 726 -26.67 1.45 -32.72
N GLN A 727 -25.71 0.69 -33.23
CA GLN A 727 -25.60 0.38 -34.66
C GLN A 727 -26.96 -0.08 -35.24
N GLY A 728 -27.38 0.57 -36.31
CA GLY A 728 -28.73 0.39 -36.86
C GLY A 728 -29.03 1.36 -38.00
N ILE A 729 -30.26 1.24 -38.52
CA ILE A 729 -30.72 2.09 -39.63
C ILE A 729 -30.87 3.53 -39.11
N PRO A 730 -30.22 4.52 -39.75
CA PRO A 730 -30.35 5.91 -39.37
C PRO A 730 -31.72 6.46 -39.78
N THR A 731 -32.23 7.42 -39.02
CA THR A 731 -33.49 8.08 -39.34
C THR A 731 -33.32 8.97 -40.57
N GLY A 732 -34.36 9.09 -41.39
CA GLY A 732 -34.37 10.04 -42.52
C GLY A 732 -33.47 9.65 -43.70
N PHE A 733 -32.86 8.46 -43.70
CA PHE A 733 -32.11 7.97 -44.85
C PHE A 733 -33.02 7.24 -45.83
N ASP A 734 -33.16 7.81 -47.03
CA ASP A 734 -33.79 7.16 -48.18
C ASP A 734 -32.70 6.73 -49.18
N PRO A 735 -32.54 5.42 -49.47
CA PRO A 735 -31.53 4.94 -50.41
C PRO A 735 -31.68 5.44 -51.85
N TYR A 736 -32.78 6.11 -52.19
CA TYR A 736 -33.07 6.67 -53.51
C TYR A 736 -32.94 8.19 -53.58
N GLU A 737 -32.59 8.85 -52.47
CA GLU A 737 -32.31 10.28 -52.44
C GLU A 737 -30.81 10.59 -52.54
N LEU A 738 -30.51 11.80 -53.01
CA LEU A 738 -29.16 12.36 -53.05
C LEU A 738 -28.86 13.02 -51.70
N TYR A 739 -27.68 12.77 -51.15
CA TYR A 739 -27.24 13.42 -49.93
C TYR A 739 -25.81 13.94 -50.04
N ASP A 740 -25.60 15.10 -49.42
CA ASP A 740 -24.31 15.74 -49.22
C ASP A 740 -24.18 16.03 -47.72
N TRP A 741 -23.25 15.36 -47.04
CA TRP A 741 -22.99 15.56 -45.61
C TRP A 741 -21.61 16.16 -45.41
N THR A 742 -21.55 17.35 -44.82
CA THR A 742 -20.30 17.89 -44.30
C THR A 742 -19.85 17.04 -43.12
N ILE A 743 -18.70 16.39 -43.25
CA ILE A 743 -18.16 15.53 -42.18
C ILE A 743 -17.01 16.20 -41.43
N LEU A 744 -16.39 17.21 -42.05
CA LEU A 744 -15.26 17.95 -41.50
C LEU A 744 -15.20 19.35 -42.10
N THR A 745 -14.88 20.35 -41.27
CA THR A 745 -14.59 21.73 -41.71
C THR A 745 -13.25 22.19 -41.15
N ALA A 746 -12.36 22.68 -42.01
CA ALA A 746 -11.07 23.28 -41.66
C ALA A 746 -11.07 24.78 -41.96
N LEU A 747 -10.92 25.62 -40.92
CA LEU A 747 -11.07 27.08 -41.05
C LEU A 747 -9.90 27.73 -41.79
N ASP A 748 -8.69 27.18 -41.70
CA ASP A 748 -7.52 27.64 -42.46
C ASP A 748 -7.29 26.85 -43.78
N GLY A 749 -8.27 26.04 -44.18
CA GLY A 749 -8.31 25.30 -45.45
C GLY A 749 -7.70 23.89 -45.42
N ILE A 750 -7.83 23.18 -46.55
CA ILE A 750 -7.40 21.79 -46.73
C ILE A 750 -6.30 21.70 -47.79
N VAL A 751 -5.14 21.19 -47.37
CA VAL A 751 -3.95 21.02 -48.21
C VAL A 751 -3.78 19.55 -48.61
N GLY A 752 -3.51 19.30 -49.89
CA GLY A 752 -3.15 17.96 -50.40
C GLY A 752 -4.35 17.05 -50.73
N PHE A 753 -5.57 17.60 -50.79
CA PHE A 753 -6.77 16.84 -51.12
C PHE A 753 -6.73 16.21 -52.53
N SER A 754 -7.07 14.93 -52.60
CA SER A 754 -7.49 14.22 -53.81
C SER A 754 -8.36 13.04 -53.39
N ALA A 755 -9.47 12.78 -54.09
CA ALA A 755 -10.44 11.77 -53.69
C ALA A 755 -9.84 10.34 -53.66
N ASP A 756 -8.86 10.05 -54.52
CA ASP A 756 -8.18 8.74 -54.59
C ASP A 756 -7.27 8.44 -53.39
N LYS A 757 -7.02 9.43 -52.52
CA LYS A 757 -6.31 9.26 -51.24
C LYS A 757 -7.20 8.77 -50.12
N PHE A 758 -8.50 8.65 -50.36
CA PHE A 758 -9.48 8.17 -49.38
C PHE A 758 -10.02 6.80 -49.75
N SER A 759 -10.25 5.96 -48.75
CA SER A 759 -11.11 4.77 -48.83
C SER A 759 -12.34 4.99 -47.96
N LEU A 760 -13.46 4.42 -48.38
CA LEU A 760 -14.70 4.42 -47.63
C LEU A 760 -15.00 2.99 -47.18
N ASP A 761 -15.11 2.77 -45.88
CA ASP A 761 -15.59 1.51 -45.33
C ASP A 761 -17.08 1.62 -44.98
N LEU A 762 -17.86 0.67 -45.50
CA LEU A 762 -19.31 0.57 -45.35
C LEU A 762 -19.71 -0.63 -44.51
N ALA A 763 -18.76 -1.38 -43.93
CA ALA A 763 -19.04 -2.59 -43.14
C ALA A 763 -20.01 -2.31 -41.98
N SER A 764 -19.94 -1.10 -41.40
CA SER A 764 -20.76 -0.63 -40.30
C SER A 764 -22.00 0.20 -40.73
N PHE A 765 -22.26 0.31 -42.04
CA PHE A 765 -23.43 1.00 -42.59
C PHE A 765 -24.63 0.04 -42.67
N VAL A 766 -25.66 0.30 -41.86
CA VAL A 766 -26.85 -0.54 -41.76
C VAL A 766 -28.03 0.10 -42.48
N GLY A 767 -28.57 -0.62 -43.47
CA GLY A 767 -29.73 -0.22 -44.26
C GLY A 767 -29.53 -0.54 -45.75
N PRO A 768 -30.59 -0.57 -46.56
CA PRO A 768 -30.43 -0.67 -48.02
C PRO A 768 -29.63 0.55 -48.50
N HIS A 769 -28.59 0.34 -49.31
CA HIS A 769 -27.81 1.42 -49.90
C HIS A 769 -27.16 0.94 -51.20
N SER A 770 -26.83 1.88 -52.08
CA SER A 770 -25.91 1.61 -53.20
C SER A 770 -24.45 1.83 -52.76
N SER A 771 -23.49 1.28 -53.49
CA SER A 771 -22.05 1.48 -53.23
C SER A 771 -21.52 2.84 -53.73
N ASN A 772 -22.39 3.78 -54.08
CA ASN A 772 -22.04 5.05 -54.73
C ASN A 772 -21.78 6.16 -53.69
N PHE A 773 -20.87 5.91 -52.77
CA PHE A 773 -20.35 6.95 -51.88
C PHE A 773 -19.05 7.53 -52.43
N SER A 774 -18.84 8.83 -52.23
CA SER A 774 -17.58 9.50 -52.60
C SER A 774 -17.26 10.67 -51.67
N ILE A 775 -15.99 11.05 -51.57
CA ILE A 775 -15.55 12.22 -50.81
C ILE A 775 -15.21 13.36 -51.77
N GLY A 776 -15.77 14.53 -51.50
CA GLY A 776 -15.46 15.79 -52.16
C GLY A 776 -14.87 16.83 -51.22
N LYS A 777 -14.43 17.94 -51.81
CA LYS A 777 -14.00 19.13 -51.08
C LYS A 777 -14.88 20.32 -51.49
N LEU A 778 -15.37 21.07 -50.51
CA LEU A 778 -16.14 22.30 -50.70
C LEU A 778 -15.35 23.49 -50.17
N ALA A 779 -15.29 24.59 -50.94
CA ALA A 779 -14.69 25.85 -50.51
C ALA A 779 -15.78 26.89 -50.26
N HIS A 780 -15.72 27.60 -49.12
CA HIS A 780 -16.77 28.51 -48.67
C HIS A 780 -16.55 29.98 -49.08
N GLY A 781 -15.36 30.30 -49.62
CA GLY A 781 -15.03 31.65 -50.11
C GLY A 781 -14.49 32.61 -49.05
N ASP A 782 -14.47 32.22 -47.78
CA ASP A 782 -13.87 32.95 -46.65
C ASP A 782 -12.48 32.44 -46.25
N GLY A 783 -11.97 31.42 -46.96
CA GLY A 783 -10.72 30.73 -46.68
C GLY A 783 -10.92 29.35 -46.07
N SER A 784 -12.09 29.08 -45.47
CA SER A 784 -12.43 27.76 -44.94
C SER A 784 -12.81 26.77 -46.04
N GLU A 785 -12.51 25.50 -45.79
CA GLU A 785 -12.84 24.39 -46.68
C GLU A 785 -13.37 23.19 -45.88
N SER A 786 -14.28 22.42 -46.47
CA SER A 786 -14.88 21.23 -45.86
C SER A 786 -14.65 19.97 -46.68
N LEU A 787 -14.57 18.83 -46.00
CA LEU A 787 -14.78 17.52 -46.63
C LEU A 787 -16.26 17.17 -46.59
N VAL A 788 -16.78 16.76 -47.74
CA VAL A 788 -18.19 16.40 -47.93
C VAL A 788 -18.27 14.95 -48.38
N LEU A 789 -19.10 14.17 -47.69
CA LEU A 789 -19.48 12.82 -48.09
C LEU A 789 -20.72 12.90 -48.98
N HIS A 790 -20.59 12.41 -50.21
CA HIS A 790 -21.65 12.38 -51.19
C HIS A 790 -22.23 10.98 -51.31
N TYR A 791 -23.56 10.85 -51.28
CA TYR A 791 -24.29 9.63 -51.64
C TYR A 791 -25.10 9.87 -52.91
N ASN A 792 -24.84 9.06 -53.95
CA ASN A 792 -25.55 9.15 -55.22
C ASN A 792 -26.31 7.86 -55.55
N PRO A 793 -27.64 7.82 -55.41
CA PRO A 793 -28.42 6.62 -55.62
C PRO A 793 -28.30 6.13 -57.08
N VAL A 794 -28.23 4.81 -57.27
CA VAL A 794 -28.37 4.25 -58.63
C VAL A 794 -29.79 4.56 -59.10
N ALA A 795 -29.92 5.34 -60.17
CA ALA A 795 -31.21 5.69 -60.74
C ALA A 795 -32.06 4.43 -60.98
N VAL A 796 -33.25 4.38 -60.39
CA VAL A 796 -34.26 3.38 -60.75
C VAL A 796 -34.60 3.62 -62.23
N PRO A 797 -34.50 2.62 -63.13
CA PRO A 797 -35.06 2.78 -64.46
C PRO A 797 -36.52 3.15 -64.29
N GLU A 798 -36.92 4.35 -64.73
CA GLU A 798 -38.33 4.72 -64.77
C GLU A 798 -39.12 3.55 -65.35
N PRO A 799 -40.31 3.17 -64.84
CA PRO A 799 -41.12 2.17 -65.51
C PRO A 799 -41.32 2.65 -66.94
N GLY A 800 -40.57 2.03 -67.86
CA GLY A 800 -40.40 2.57 -69.20
C GLY A 800 -41.77 2.84 -69.80
N ARG A 801 -41.93 3.92 -70.56
CA ARG A 801 -43.22 4.36 -71.14
C ARG A 801 -44.09 3.21 -71.68
N SER A 802 -43.46 2.11 -72.11
CA SER A 802 -44.03 0.79 -72.42
C SER A 802 -44.94 0.17 -71.34
N MET A 803 -44.58 0.19 -70.05
CA MET A 803 -45.35 -0.42 -68.96
C MET A 803 -46.62 0.40 -68.63
N LEU A 804 -46.52 1.74 -68.67
CA LEU A 804 -47.67 2.66 -68.62
C LEU A 804 -48.59 2.50 -69.84
N LEU A 805 -48.03 2.30 -71.03
CA LEU A 805 -48.78 1.97 -72.25
C LEU A 805 -49.45 0.58 -72.16
N PHE A 806 -48.82 -0.41 -71.55
CA PHE A 806 -49.41 -1.73 -71.33
C PHE A 806 -50.56 -1.70 -70.32
N PHE A 807 -50.44 -0.93 -69.22
CA PHE A 807 -51.55 -0.74 -68.27
C PHE A 807 -52.68 0.10 -68.85
N ALA A 808 -52.40 1.12 -69.66
CA ALA A 808 -53.40 1.89 -70.39
C ALA A 808 -54.11 1.06 -71.48
N ALA A 809 -53.37 0.20 -72.19
CA ALA A 809 -53.94 -0.71 -73.18
C ALA A 809 -54.77 -1.83 -72.53
N ALA A 810 -54.31 -2.39 -71.40
CA ALA A 810 -55.04 -3.40 -70.64
C ALA A 810 -56.34 -2.85 -70.03
N THR A 811 -56.33 -1.63 -69.50
CA THR A 811 -57.54 -0.95 -69.00
C THR A 811 -58.50 -0.54 -70.13
N ALA A 812 -57.99 -0.17 -71.31
CA ALA A 812 -58.82 0.05 -72.51
C ALA A 812 -59.45 -1.25 -73.06
N LEU A 813 -58.72 -2.37 -73.05
CA LEU A 813 -59.23 -3.70 -73.43
C LEU A 813 -60.26 -4.24 -72.43
N LEU A 814 -60.08 -3.99 -71.13
CA LEU A 814 -61.05 -4.32 -70.09
C LEU A 814 -62.33 -3.45 -70.17
N ARG A 815 -62.22 -2.17 -70.55
CA ARG A 815 -63.39 -1.32 -70.85
C ARG A 815 -64.14 -1.73 -72.11
N ARG A 816 -63.46 -2.27 -73.13
CA ARG A 816 -64.09 -2.73 -74.39
C ARG A 816 -64.90 -4.03 -74.23
N ARG A 817 -64.65 -4.82 -73.18
CA ARG A 817 -65.43 -6.03 -72.84
C ARG A 817 -66.73 -5.77 -72.05
N ARG A 818 -67.05 -4.52 -71.69
CA ARG A 818 -68.31 -4.13 -71.02
C ARG A 818 -69.18 -3.21 -71.88
N ARG A 819 -69.49 -3.60 -73.12
CA ARG A 819 -70.66 -3.05 -73.84
C ARG A 819 -71.77 -4.11 -73.87
N PRO A 820 -72.98 -3.82 -73.37
CA PRO A 820 -74.08 -4.78 -73.36
C PRO A 820 -74.60 -4.99 -74.78
N SER A 821 -74.73 -6.25 -75.18
CA SER A 821 -75.50 -6.68 -76.34
C SER A 821 -76.99 -6.43 -76.09
N PHE A 822 -77.58 -5.50 -76.84
CA PHE A 822 -79.02 -5.43 -77.05
C PHE A 822 -79.39 -6.27 -78.27
N SER A 823 -80.32 -7.21 -78.10
CA SER A 823 -81.07 -7.87 -79.18
C SER A 823 -82.36 -8.45 -78.61
N ILE A 824 -83.47 -7.78 -78.96
CA ILE A 824 -84.89 -8.18 -78.99
C ILE A 824 -85.50 -8.70 -77.68
#